data_AF-A0A2V9AKM0-F1
#
_entry.id   AF-A0A2V9AKM0-F1
#
_cell.length_a   1.000
_cell.length_b   1.000
_cell.length_c   1.000
_cell.angle_alpha   90.00
_cell.angle_beta   90.00
_cell.angle_gamma   90.00
#
_symmetry.space_group_name_H-M   'P 1'
#
loop_
_entity.id
_entity.type
_entity.pdbx_description
1 polymer ?
#
loop_
_entity_poly.entity_id
_entity_poly.type
_entity_poly.pdbx_seq_one_letter_code
_entity_poly.pdbx_strand_id
1 'polypeptide(L)'
;MQAARAKILGVWDSNWETGDRFEVQAHSLGAGTIRLALPAEMLDPATTVKLLEDGAGRPLLFVHLAGENSIELTSTPAQGASGAEIETIWLEYLSPNRYRLIIDRVPPHLAKVLAVPAKGAVDAVADREIEFSSADFNLLRRSAPPITPRDFELALRAVKLASHPGFDSLITLPMVRDMELLEHQIRSAITVLRRLRGRALLCDEVGLGKTIEAGLVLSELLVRGLARSVLVLTPPSLITQWQGEMRRKFGIELTSHDDPAFRQREADAWKCHDRVIVSQHTAKREPHRSAILNRKWDIVIVDEAHHMRNRTTAIWKFTSEIQKQFILLLTATPVQNNLEELFNLVTLLEPGLLSTKRDFSQRFISKGDKLTPKNVDELHTLLSEVMVRNRRSTVGLQFTQRFARTESVAMTGAEKALYDAVAALVRDQLRAETKTTALNRMTLITLQMALGSSSAAAAAMLENLLDKPILPDCQRQSILELAGRASLQDQGAKVDRLLRLLDEFPDKLVIFTQFRATQEMLRSRLVQAGHDVAVFHGGLSRLGKEGAIEHFRESARLMICTESGSEGRNLQFAHGLCNFDLPWNPMKIEQRIGRLSRIGQKRDVYVFNFVAAGTVEAAVLHLLEAKLNMFELVIGEVDMILGNLDEEKEFEDIVADEWAAAANADEFAARMEMLGNRLLAAKVAYFQQCSQDEKLFGNRFAPEG
;
A
#
# COMPACT_ATOMS: atom_id res chain seq x y z
N MET A 1 14.51 1.81 -51.23
CA MET A 1 13.03 1.86 -51.13
C MET A 1 12.49 1.71 -49.69
N GLN A 2 13.12 0.94 -48.80
CA GLN A 2 12.67 0.82 -47.40
C GLN A 2 12.91 2.08 -46.54
N ALA A 3 14.07 2.75 -46.67
CA ALA A 3 14.37 3.99 -45.92
C ALA A 3 13.39 5.15 -46.22
N ALA A 4 12.91 5.26 -47.47
CA ALA A 4 11.92 6.28 -47.85
C ALA A 4 10.51 5.97 -47.29
N ARG A 5 10.20 4.70 -47.00
CA ARG A 5 8.93 4.27 -46.40
C ARG A 5 8.88 4.50 -44.89
N ALA A 6 10.01 4.40 -44.20
CA ALA A 6 10.11 4.65 -42.75
C ALA A 6 9.93 6.14 -42.38
N LYS A 7 10.46 7.05 -43.21
CA LYS A 7 10.37 8.50 -42.99
C LYS A 7 8.96 9.07 -43.16
N ILE A 8 8.10 8.40 -43.93
CA ILE A 8 6.71 8.82 -44.19
C ILE A 8 5.73 8.32 -43.10
N LEU A 9 6.13 7.29 -42.34
CA LEU A 9 5.31 6.69 -41.27
C LEU A 9 5.69 7.20 -39.86
N GLY A 10 6.63 8.14 -39.73
CA GLY A 10 7.03 8.70 -38.42
C GLY A 10 7.63 7.68 -37.46
N VAL A 11 8.30 6.64 -37.98
CA VAL A 11 8.79 5.52 -37.15
C VAL A 11 10.12 5.82 -36.47
N TRP A 12 10.93 6.74 -37.01
CA TRP A 12 12.30 6.99 -36.53
C TRP A 12 12.34 8.31 -35.75
N ASP A 13 11.94 8.23 -34.48
CA ASP A 13 12.19 9.22 -33.43
C ASP A 13 13.02 8.52 -32.34
N SER A 14 14.31 8.34 -32.60
CA SER A 14 15.21 7.61 -31.71
C SER A 14 15.88 8.57 -30.72
N ASN A 15 15.22 8.82 -29.57
CA ASN A 15 15.86 9.34 -28.35
C ASN A 15 16.67 8.22 -27.69
N TRP A 16 17.83 7.84 -28.25
CA TRP A 16 18.71 6.85 -27.63
C TRP A 16 19.52 7.49 -26.51
N GLU A 17 19.59 6.80 -25.38
CA GLU A 17 20.35 7.21 -24.21
C GLU A 17 21.64 6.40 -24.11
N THR A 18 22.71 7.03 -23.61
CA THR A 18 24.01 6.37 -23.43
C THR A 18 23.85 5.13 -22.55
N GLY A 19 24.19 3.95 -23.09
CA GLY A 19 24.02 2.66 -22.42
C GLY A 19 22.99 1.74 -23.10
N ASP A 20 22.18 2.24 -24.03
CA ASP A 20 21.25 1.40 -24.82
C ASP A 20 22.00 0.32 -25.60
N ARG A 21 21.52 -0.93 -25.55
CA ARG A 21 22.19 -2.08 -26.18
C ARG A 21 21.36 -2.67 -27.32
N PHE A 22 22.01 -2.89 -28.44
CA PHE A 22 21.43 -3.46 -29.65
C PHE A 22 22.08 -4.82 -29.94
N GLU A 23 21.28 -5.89 -29.92
CA GLU A 23 21.77 -7.22 -30.28
C GLU A 23 22.10 -7.24 -31.78
N VAL A 24 23.29 -7.73 -32.13
CA VAL A 24 23.76 -7.86 -33.52
C VAL A 24 24.10 -9.30 -33.83
N GLN A 25 23.66 -9.79 -34.98
CA GLN A 25 23.99 -11.14 -35.43
C GLN A 25 25.38 -11.16 -36.06
N ALA A 26 26.22 -12.11 -35.64
CA ALA A 26 27.58 -12.25 -36.13
C ALA A 26 27.72 -13.47 -37.05
N HIS A 27 28.34 -13.26 -38.21
CA HIS A 27 28.70 -14.32 -39.15
C HIS A 27 30.20 -14.32 -39.38
N SER A 28 30.87 -15.43 -39.05
CA SER A 28 32.29 -15.62 -39.36
C SER A 28 32.47 -15.88 -40.85
N LEU A 29 33.34 -15.12 -41.50
CA LEU A 29 33.63 -15.23 -42.94
C LEU A 29 34.94 -16.00 -43.24
N GLY A 30 35.62 -16.50 -42.20
CA GLY A 30 36.96 -17.09 -42.32
C GLY A 30 38.10 -16.05 -42.25
N ALA A 31 39.33 -16.53 -42.06
CA ALA A 31 40.56 -15.70 -41.98
C ALA A 31 40.60 -14.63 -40.85
N GLY A 32 39.77 -14.74 -39.81
CA GLY A 32 39.74 -13.79 -38.69
C GLY A 32 38.87 -12.56 -38.92
N THR A 33 37.99 -12.59 -39.93
CA THR A 33 37.01 -11.54 -40.23
C THR A 33 35.62 -11.95 -39.76
N ILE A 34 34.93 -11.03 -39.07
CA ILE A 34 33.55 -11.21 -38.58
C ILE A 34 32.66 -10.15 -39.19
N ARG A 35 31.49 -10.55 -39.72
CA ARG A 35 30.45 -9.65 -40.20
C ARG A 35 29.34 -9.53 -39.16
N LEU A 36 29.01 -8.31 -38.75
CA LEU A 36 27.90 -8.02 -37.83
C LEU A 36 26.72 -7.42 -38.62
N ALA A 37 25.55 -8.04 -38.53
CA ALA A 37 24.31 -7.51 -39.10
C ALA A 37 23.69 -6.49 -38.14
N LEU A 38 23.46 -5.27 -38.62
CA LEU A 38 22.89 -4.17 -37.87
C LEU A 38 21.35 -4.20 -37.94
N PRO A 39 20.65 -4.00 -36.80
CA PRO A 39 19.21 -3.78 -36.76
C PRO A 39 18.77 -2.62 -37.64
N ALA A 40 17.51 -2.66 -38.11
CA ALA A 40 16.99 -1.67 -39.05
C ALA A 40 17.04 -0.24 -38.49
N GLU A 41 16.92 -0.10 -37.17
CA GLU A 41 16.90 1.13 -36.39
C GLU A 41 18.28 1.82 -36.37
N MET A 42 19.38 1.08 -36.55
CA MET A 42 20.76 1.60 -36.60
C MET A 42 21.19 2.11 -37.98
N LEU A 43 20.28 2.05 -38.96
CA LEU A 43 20.54 2.44 -40.35
C LEU A 43 20.09 3.88 -40.66
N ASP A 44 19.69 4.66 -39.63
CA ASP A 44 19.49 6.10 -39.77
C ASP A 44 20.81 6.80 -40.05
N PRO A 45 20.90 7.67 -41.08
CA PRO A 45 22.06 8.55 -41.26
C PRO A 45 22.52 9.28 -39.99
N ALA A 46 21.60 9.59 -39.07
CA ALA A 46 21.89 10.21 -37.78
C ALA A 46 22.54 9.23 -36.77
N THR A 47 22.21 7.95 -36.79
CA THR A 47 22.68 6.93 -35.83
C THR A 47 23.68 5.93 -36.42
N THR A 48 23.97 5.98 -37.72
CA THR A 48 24.88 5.06 -38.41
C THR A 48 26.24 4.95 -37.71
N VAL A 49 26.74 3.74 -37.51
CA VAL A 49 28.03 3.47 -36.84
C VAL A 49 29.18 4.09 -37.64
N LYS A 50 29.91 5.05 -37.04
CA LYS A 50 31.16 5.63 -37.60
C LYS A 50 32.38 5.31 -36.76
N LEU A 51 32.19 5.15 -35.45
CA LEU A 51 33.24 4.76 -34.51
C LEU A 51 32.74 3.59 -33.67
N LEU A 52 33.54 2.53 -33.62
CA LEU A 52 33.27 1.34 -32.81
C LEU A 52 34.43 1.12 -31.87
N GLU A 53 34.17 0.82 -30.61
CA GLU A 53 35.18 0.59 -29.57
C GLU A 53 35.03 -0.78 -28.92
N ASP A 54 36.12 -1.35 -28.38
CA ASP A 54 36.08 -2.56 -27.57
C ASP A 54 35.65 -2.28 -26.11
N GLY A 55 35.51 -3.34 -25.31
CA GLY A 55 35.16 -3.23 -23.88
C GLY A 55 36.18 -2.45 -23.02
N ALA A 56 37.38 -2.16 -23.54
CA ALA A 56 38.39 -1.34 -22.90
C ALA A 56 38.44 0.11 -23.46
N GLY A 57 37.52 0.47 -24.36
CA GLY A 57 37.43 1.79 -24.97
C GLY A 57 38.41 2.04 -26.12
N ARG A 58 38.99 1.00 -26.72
CA ARG A 58 39.93 1.13 -27.85
C ARG A 58 39.18 1.08 -29.17
N PRO A 59 39.48 1.93 -30.16
CA PRO A 59 38.79 1.93 -31.44
C PRO A 59 39.09 0.65 -32.24
N LEU A 60 38.04 0.03 -32.78
CA LEU A 60 38.07 -1.14 -33.64
C LEU A 60 38.00 -0.70 -35.11
N LEU A 61 38.83 -1.33 -35.94
CA LEU A 61 38.81 -1.13 -37.39
C LEU A 61 37.68 -1.96 -38.02
N PHE A 62 36.75 -1.28 -38.69
CA PHE A 62 35.64 -1.92 -39.39
C PHE A 62 35.40 -1.30 -40.77
N VAL A 63 34.81 -2.07 -41.67
CA VAL A 63 34.36 -1.65 -43.00
C VAL A 63 32.84 -1.78 -43.06
N HIS A 64 32.14 -0.70 -43.39
CA HIS A 64 30.71 -0.78 -43.66
C HIS A 64 30.49 -1.36 -45.06
N LEU A 65 29.70 -2.43 -45.17
CA LEU A 65 29.40 -3.02 -46.47
C LEU A 65 28.33 -2.19 -47.17
N ALA A 66 28.57 -1.86 -48.44
CA ALA A 66 27.62 -1.08 -49.23
C ALA A 66 26.51 -2.01 -49.74
N GLY A 67 25.25 -1.75 -49.33
CA GLY A 67 24.07 -2.48 -49.79
C GLY A 67 23.62 -3.65 -48.90
N GLU A 68 24.41 -4.02 -47.89
CA GLU A 68 24.06 -5.00 -46.86
C GLU A 68 24.15 -4.28 -45.51
N ASN A 69 23.10 -4.35 -44.68
CA ASN A 69 23.00 -3.68 -43.37
C ASN A 69 23.97 -4.28 -42.35
N SER A 70 25.28 -4.15 -42.60
CA SER A 70 26.29 -4.90 -41.87
C SER A 70 27.67 -4.24 -41.91
N ILE A 71 28.46 -4.50 -40.87
CA ILE A 71 29.85 -4.07 -40.73
C ILE A 71 30.78 -5.28 -40.66
N GLU A 72 31.93 -5.21 -41.32
CA GLU A 72 32.98 -6.23 -41.25
C GLU A 72 34.15 -5.75 -40.38
N LEU A 73 34.54 -6.57 -39.41
CA LEU A 73 35.66 -6.31 -38.50
C LEU A 73 36.87 -7.11 -38.97
N THR A 74 37.98 -6.41 -39.24
CA THR A 74 39.24 -7.03 -39.67
C THR A 74 40.20 -7.03 -38.46
N SER A 75 40.23 -8.14 -37.72
CA SER A 75 40.98 -8.40 -36.46
C SER A 75 40.51 -7.61 -35.22
N THR A 76 40.06 -8.22 -34.12
CA THR A 76 40.75 -8.96 -33.02
C THR A 76 39.68 -9.35 -31.96
N PRO A 77 39.84 -10.20 -30.91
CA PRO A 77 40.81 -11.21 -30.50
C PRO A 77 40.20 -12.63 -30.59
N ALA A 78 39.78 -13.07 -31.78
CA ALA A 78 39.09 -14.35 -31.99
C ALA A 78 40.04 -15.47 -32.49
N GLN A 79 41.29 -15.51 -32.03
CA GLN A 79 42.12 -16.71 -32.17
C GLN A 79 41.68 -17.74 -31.12
N GLY A 80 40.57 -18.42 -31.41
CA GLY A 80 40.02 -19.46 -30.55
C GLY A 80 38.60 -19.94 -30.90
N ALA A 81 37.96 -19.36 -31.91
CA ALA A 81 36.59 -19.73 -32.28
C ALA A 81 36.58 -20.84 -33.35
N SER A 82 36.78 -22.08 -32.90
CA SER A 82 36.37 -23.28 -33.64
C SER A 82 35.36 -24.04 -32.79
N GLY A 83 34.08 -23.86 -33.11
CA GLY A 83 33.01 -24.76 -32.70
C GLY A 83 32.14 -24.28 -31.53
N ALA A 84 30.95 -23.81 -31.90
CA ALA A 84 29.71 -23.86 -31.11
C ALA A 84 29.72 -23.29 -29.67
N GLU A 85 29.68 -21.97 -29.55
CA GLU A 85 29.05 -21.26 -28.43
C GLU A 85 28.10 -20.21 -29.02
N ILE A 86 26.89 -20.05 -28.46
CA ILE A 86 26.00 -18.94 -28.84
C ILE A 86 26.62 -17.68 -28.24
N GLU A 87 27.30 -16.90 -29.07
CA GLU A 87 27.83 -15.58 -28.73
C GLU A 87 26.72 -14.56 -28.98
N THR A 88 26.16 -13.96 -27.93
CA THR A 88 25.31 -12.78 -28.10
C THR A 88 26.23 -11.57 -28.16
N ILE A 89 26.25 -10.92 -29.32
CA ILE A 89 27.04 -9.71 -29.53
C ILE A 89 26.11 -8.51 -29.42
N TRP A 90 26.51 -7.51 -28.64
CA TRP A 90 25.78 -6.26 -28.48
C TRP A 90 26.60 -5.08 -28.98
N LEU A 91 25.90 -4.08 -29.52
CA LEU A 91 26.40 -2.73 -29.69
C LEU A 91 25.76 -1.84 -28.63
N GLU A 92 26.56 -1.32 -27.71
CA GLU A 92 26.13 -0.36 -26.70
C GLU A 92 26.31 1.07 -27.25
N TYR A 93 25.24 1.86 -27.25
CA TYR A 93 25.25 3.25 -27.71
C TYR A 93 25.97 4.14 -26.70
N LEU A 94 27.00 4.85 -27.16
CA LEU A 94 27.72 5.81 -26.33
C LEU A 94 27.27 7.24 -26.61
N SER A 95 27.24 7.59 -27.89
CA SER A 95 26.85 8.92 -28.40
C SER A 95 26.56 8.80 -29.90
N PRO A 96 26.01 9.82 -30.57
CA PRO A 96 25.71 9.75 -31.99
C PRO A 96 26.89 9.23 -32.82
N ASN A 97 26.63 8.21 -33.64
CA ASN A 97 27.61 7.50 -34.48
C ASN A 97 28.74 6.74 -33.74
N ARG A 98 28.71 6.63 -32.40
CA ARG A 98 29.76 5.99 -31.59
C ARG A 98 29.19 4.87 -30.71
N TYR A 99 29.76 3.67 -30.83
CA TYR A 99 29.27 2.47 -30.16
C TYR A 99 30.40 1.66 -29.52
N ARG A 100 30.06 0.86 -28.52
CA ARG A 100 30.95 -0.13 -27.90
C ARG A 100 30.47 -1.54 -28.22
N LEU A 101 31.39 -2.40 -28.68
CA LEU A 101 31.16 -3.81 -28.91
C LEU A 101 31.25 -4.58 -27.59
N ILE A 102 30.18 -5.27 -27.22
CA ILE A 102 30.14 -6.15 -26.04
C ILE A 102 29.86 -7.57 -26.53
N ILE A 103 30.69 -8.52 -26.07
CA ILE A 103 30.54 -9.94 -26.41
C ILE A 103 30.19 -10.67 -25.12
N ASP A 104 28.92 -11.04 -24.97
CA ASP A 104 28.47 -11.84 -23.85
C ASP A 104 28.68 -13.33 -24.19
N ARG A 105 29.76 -13.90 -23.65
CA ARG A 105 29.97 -15.36 -23.71
C ARG A 105 29.11 -16.01 -22.62
N VAL A 106 28.21 -16.91 -23.01
CA VAL A 106 27.68 -17.88 -22.05
C VAL A 106 28.86 -18.72 -21.58
N PRO A 107 29.22 -18.71 -20.29
CA PRO A 107 30.38 -19.44 -19.86
C PRO A 107 30.16 -20.96 -20.05
N PRO A 108 31.14 -21.73 -20.54
CA PRO A 108 31.00 -23.11 -21.05
C PRO A 108 30.38 -24.13 -20.07
N HIS A 109 30.18 -23.77 -18.81
CA HIS A 109 29.55 -24.60 -17.80
C HIS A 109 28.01 -24.62 -17.86
N LEU A 110 27.36 -23.66 -18.52
CA LEU A 110 25.89 -23.57 -18.59
C LEU A 110 25.28 -24.33 -19.80
N ALA A 111 26.03 -24.47 -20.91
CA ALA A 111 25.59 -25.24 -22.08
C ALA A 111 25.53 -26.76 -21.81
N LYS A 112 26.38 -27.28 -20.90
CA LYS A 112 26.42 -28.70 -20.52
C LYS A 112 25.21 -29.17 -19.70
N VAL A 113 24.45 -28.27 -19.09
CA VAL A 113 23.35 -28.65 -18.17
C VAL A 113 22.04 -28.95 -18.91
N LEU A 114 21.92 -28.58 -20.19
CA LEU A 114 20.67 -28.71 -20.97
C LEU A 114 20.70 -29.81 -22.05
N ALA A 115 21.81 -30.52 -22.25
CA ALA A 115 21.88 -31.63 -23.17
C ALA A 115 21.74 -32.98 -22.43
N VAL A 116 20.58 -33.62 -22.56
CA VAL A 116 20.40 -35.03 -22.21
C VAL A 116 21.36 -35.87 -23.07
N PRO A 117 22.24 -36.70 -22.49
CA PRO A 117 23.22 -37.42 -23.28
C PRO A 117 22.58 -38.61 -23.99
N ALA A 118 22.60 -38.60 -25.32
CA ALA A 118 22.56 -39.83 -26.08
C ALA A 118 23.95 -40.48 -25.99
N LYS A 119 24.02 -41.57 -25.21
CA LYS A 119 25.04 -42.63 -25.21
C LYS A 119 26.49 -42.24 -25.60
N GLY A 120 27.35 -42.24 -24.59
CA GLY A 120 28.67 -42.85 -24.66
C GLY A 120 29.78 -42.05 -25.35
N ALA A 121 30.53 -41.28 -24.57
CA ALA A 121 31.98 -41.18 -24.67
C ALA A 121 32.49 -40.48 -23.40
N VAL A 122 33.33 -41.19 -22.66
CA VAL A 122 34.14 -40.66 -21.56
C VAL A 122 35.35 -40.00 -22.21
N ASP A 123 35.65 -38.75 -21.87
CA ASP A 123 37.02 -38.25 -21.96
C ASP A 123 37.28 -37.15 -20.93
N ALA A 124 38.50 -37.22 -20.38
CA ALA A 124 38.91 -36.80 -19.06
C ALA A 124 39.03 -35.28 -18.87
N VAL A 125 38.49 -34.79 -17.75
CA VAL A 125 38.92 -33.53 -17.14
C VAL A 125 40.11 -33.84 -16.24
N ALA A 126 41.19 -33.11 -16.45
CA ALA A 126 42.41 -33.18 -15.67
C ALA A 126 42.13 -33.19 -14.16
N ASP A 127 42.79 -34.12 -13.47
CA ASP A 127 42.78 -34.32 -12.02
C ASP A 127 42.98 -33.00 -11.27
N ARG A 128 41.89 -32.46 -10.72
CA ARG A 128 41.94 -31.80 -9.42
C ARG A 128 41.21 -32.71 -8.47
N GLU A 129 41.97 -33.53 -7.75
CA GLU A 129 41.45 -34.23 -6.59
C GLU A 129 40.86 -33.18 -5.64
N ILE A 130 39.53 -33.17 -5.54
CA ILE A 130 38.85 -32.45 -4.48
C ILE A 130 39.03 -33.32 -3.24
N GLU A 131 40.05 -33.00 -2.44
CA GLU A 131 40.23 -33.62 -1.13
C GLU A 131 39.07 -33.18 -0.22
N PHE A 132 38.13 -34.09 -0.01
CA PHE A 132 37.12 -33.94 1.03
C PHE A 132 37.76 -34.27 2.37
N SER A 133 37.51 -33.45 3.39
CA SER A 133 37.88 -33.82 4.75
C SER A 133 37.10 -35.09 5.14
N SER A 134 37.63 -35.86 6.08
CA SER A 134 36.94 -37.04 6.63
C SER A 134 35.58 -36.70 7.24
N ALA A 135 35.34 -35.44 7.63
CA ALA A 135 34.04 -34.94 8.06
C ALA A 135 33.05 -34.75 6.88
N ASP A 136 33.53 -34.32 5.71
CA ASP A 136 32.71 -34.11 4.51
C ASP A 136 32.24 -35.43 3.88
N PHE A 137 33.09 -36.47 3.92
CA PHE A 137 32.71 -37.82 3.49
C PHE A 137 31.54 -38.38 4.31
N ASN A 138 31.45 -38.04 5.60
CA ASN A 138 30.33 -38.44 6.44
C ASN A 138 29.04 -37.68 6.10
N LEU A 139 29.13 -36.43 5.60
CA LEU A 139 27.99 -35.67 5.08
C LEU A 139 27.48 -36.25 3.75
N LEU A 140 28.39 -36.65 2.86
CA LEU A 140 28.08 -37.24 1.56
C LEU A 140 27.54 -38.68 1.66
N ARG A 141 27.92 -39.42 2.72
CA ARG A 141 27.41 -40.77 3.01
C ARG A 141 26.05 -40.78 3.72
N ARG A 142 25.54 -39.63 4.17
CA ARG A 142 24.16 -39.56 4.65
C ARG A 142 23.27 -39.78 3.45
N SER A 143 22.47 -40.85 3.47
CA SER A 143 21.40 -41.05 2.50
C SER A 143 20.54 -39.79 2.50
N ALA A 144 20.63 -39.01 1.42
CA ALA A 144 19.68 -37.94 1.20
C ALA A 144 18.29 -38.56 1.16
N PRO A 145 17.27 -37.95 1.78
CA PRO A 145 15.90 -38.41 1.62
C PRO A 145 15.60 -38.51 0.12
N PRO A 146 14.75 -39.45 -0.34
CA PRO A 146 14.42 -39.56 -1.76
C PRO A 146 13.84 -38.23 -2.25
N ILE A 147 14.65 -37.48 -3.01
CA ILE A 147 14.32 -36.16 -3.54
C ILE A 147 13.60 -36.39 -4.86
N THR A 148 12.39 -35.85 -5.02
CA THR A 148 11.71 -35.93 -6.32
C THR A 148 12.40 -35.00 -7.33
N PRO A 149 12.28 -35.23 -8.65
CA PRO A 149 12.78 -34.29 -9.66
C PRO A 149 12.28 -32.85 -9.45
N ARG A 150 11.04 -32.70 -8.94
CA ARG A 150 10.45 -31.42 -8.57
C ARG A 150 11.17 -30.77 -7.39
N ASP A 151 11.49 -31.53 -6.35
CA ASP A 151 12.21 -31.02 -5.18
C ASP A 151 13.64 -30.60 -5.54
N PHE A 152 14.29 -31.33 -6.47
CA PHE A 152 15.59 -30.96 -7.02
C PHE A 152 15.51 -29.66 -7.84
N GLU A 153 14.51 -29.52 -8.71
CA GLU A 153 14.30 -28.31 -9.49
C GLU A 153 14.01 -27.09 -8.59
N LEU A 154 13.19 -27.27 -7.55
CA LEU A 154 12.93 -26.25 -6.54
C LEU A 154 14.19 -25.86 -5.77
N ALA A 155 15.01 -26.83 -5.37
CA ALA A 155 16.29 -26.58 -4.69
C ALA A 155 17.27 -25.84 -5.61
N LEU A 156 17.39 -26.24 -6.87
CA LEU A 156 18.24 -25.57 -7.85
C LEU A 156 17.78 -24.12 -8.10
N ARG A 157 16.47 -23.90 -8.20
CA ARG A 157 15.89 -22.56 -8.35
C ARG A 157 16.17 -21.71 -7.11
N ALA A 158 16.01 -22.27 -5.91
CA ALA A 158 16.35 -21.59 -4.66
C ALA A 158 17.84 -21.18 -4.61
N VAL A 159 18.75 -22.07 -5.01
CA VAL A 159 20.19 -21.76 -5.07
C VAL A 159 20.50 -20.69 -6.12
N LYS A 160 19.89 -20.75 -7.31
CA LYS A 160 20.05 -19.71 -8.36
C LYS A 160 19.57 -18.32 -7.91
N LEU A 161 18.48 -18.27 -7.14
CA LEU A 161 17.99 -17.02 -6.55
C LEU A 161 18.91 -16.55 -5.42
N ALA A 162 19.37 -17.46 -4.55
CA ALA A 162 20.33 -17.16 -3.49
C ALA A 162 21.71 -16.71 -4.00
N SER A 163 22.04 -17.04 -5.26
CA SER A 163 23.31 -16.69 -5.90
C SER A 163 23.26 -15.42 -6.75
N HIS A 164 22.13 -14.69 -6.81
CA HIS A 164 22.12 -13.31 -7.33
C HIS A 164 22.74 -12.35 -6.31
N PRO A 165 23.98 -11.85 -6.54
CA PRO A 165 24.59 -10.91 -5.63
C PRO A 165 23.92 -9.54 -5.75
N GLY A 166 23.71 -8.86 -4.62
CA GLY A 166 23.23 -7.47 -4.58
C GLY A 166 21.72 -7.27 -4.78
N PHE A 167 21.31 -6.00 -4.82
CA PHE A 167 19.92 -5.55 -4.88
C PHE A 167 19.55 -4.88 -6.22
N ASP A 168 20.36 -5.08 -7.26
CA ASP A 168 20.12 -4.50 -8.60
C ASP A 168 18.83 -5.02 -9.25
N SER A 169 18.46 -6.25 -8.91
CA SER A 169 17.17 -6.84 -9.24
C SER A 169 16.53 -7.44 -7.98
N LEU A 170 15.25 -7.18 -7.78
CA LEU A 170 14.48 -7.74 -6.66
C LEU A 170 14.05 -9.18 -6.97
N ILE A 171 14.45 -10.12 -6.12
CA ILE A 171 14.10 -11.55 -6.22
C ILE A 171 12.62 -11.78 -5.92
N THR A 172 12.02 -10.92 -5.11
CA THR A 172 10.62 -11.05 -4.67
C THR A 172 9.58 -10.74 -5.75
N LEU A 173 9.93 -10.06 -6.85
CA LEU A 173 8.94 -9.59 -7.85
C LEU A 173 8.02 -10.71 -8.37
N PRO A 174 8.50 -11.91 -8.74
CA PRO A 174 7.63 -13.00 -9.20
C PRO A 174 6.74 -13.61 -8.10
N MET A 175 7.01 -13.28 -6.83
CA MET A 175 6.25 -13.79 -5.67
C MET A 175 5.10 -12.87 -5.28
N VAL A 176 5.09 -11.62 -5.78
CA VAL A 176 4.02 -10.66 -5.53
C VAL A 176 2.74 -11.09 -6.25
N ARG A 177 1.61 -11.01 -5.56
CA ARG A 177 0.30 -11.50 -6.03
C ARG A 177 -0.72 -10.38 -6.12
N ASP A 178 -1.73 -10.61 -6.95
CA ASP A 178 -2.97 -9.83 -6.99
C ASP A 178 -2.80 -8.31 -7.20
N MET A 179 -1.71 -7.89 -7.87
CA MET A 179 -1.50 -6.50 -8.27
C MET A 179 -0.57 -6.38 -9.47
N GLU A 180 -0.68 -5.25 -10.16
CA GLU A 180 0.34 -4.75 -11.08
C GLU A 180 1.24 -3.80 -10.30
N LEU A 181 2.54 -4.09 -10.26
CA LEU A 181 3.54 -3.25 -9.60
C LEU A 181 3.86 -2.04 -10.47
N LEU A 182 3.92 -0.87 -9.84
CA LEU A 182 4.29 0.36 -10.53
C LEU A 182 5.81 0.51 -10.52
N GLU A 183 6.36 1.07 -11.59
CA GLU A 183 7.80 1.19 -11.77
C GLU A 183 8.49 1.98 -10.65
N HIS A 184 7.86 3.06 -10.17
CA HIS A 184 8.40 3.84 -9.06
C HIS A 184 8.51 3.02 -7.78
N GLN A 185 7.56 2.10 -7.52
CA GLN A 185 7.57 1.26 -6.31
C GLN A 185 8.76 0.31 -6.30
N ILE A 186 9.09 -0.24 -7.48
CA ILE A 186 10.25 -1.11 -7.67
C ILE A 186 11.54 -0.29 -7.46
N ARG A 187 11.64 0.89 -8.09
CA ARG A 187 12.81 1.77 -7.95
C ARG A 187 13.03 2.25 -6.52
N SER A 188 11.97 2.64 -5.82
CA SER A 188 12.01 3.00 -4.39
C SER A 188 12.59 1.84 -3.57
N ALA A 189 12.08 0.62 -3.74
CA ALA A 189 12.56 -0.55 -3.01
C ALA A 189 14.04 -0.87 -3.30
N ILE A 190 14.47 -0.77 -4.57
CA ILE A 190 15.88 -0.93 -4.95
C ILE A 190 16.75 0.15 -4.30
N THR A 191 16.34 1.41 -4.34
CA THR A 191 17.09 2.53 -3.72
C THR A 191 17.25 2.32 -2.22
N VAL A 192 16.16 1.93 -1.53
CA VAL A 192 16.19 1.64 -0.09
C VAL A 192 17.19 0.55 0.25
N LEU A 193 17.18 -0.55 -0.51
CA LEU A 193 18.02 -1.72 -0.21
C LEU A 193 19.48 -1.52 -0.64
N ARG A 194 19.72 -0.90 -1.80
CA ARG A 194 21.06 -0.74 -2.39
C ARG A 194 21.79 0.49 -1.85
N ARG A 195 21.14 1.66 -1.85
CA ARG A 195 21.76 2.95 -1.51
C ARG A 195 21.58 3.29 -0.04
N LEU A 196 20.34 3.19 0.46
CA LEU A 196 19.99 3.61 1.84
C LEU A 196 20.20 2.51 2.89
N ARG A 197 20.73 1.35 2.49
CA ARG A 197 21.10 0.22 3.37
C ARG A 197 19.96 -0.24 4.30
N GLY A 198 18.72 -0.15 3.82
CA GLY A 198 17.51 -0.53 4.57
C GLY A 198 17.12 0.41 5.71
N ARG A 199 17.63 1.64 5.72
CA ARG A 199 17.27 2.71 6.67
C ARG A 199 16.74 3.90 5.88
N ALA A 200 15.42 4.02 5.76
CA ALA A 200 14.83 4.97 4.81
C ALA A 200 13.59 5.69 5.36
N LEU A 201 13.47 6.94 4.93
CA LEU A 201 12.29 7.79 5.04
C LEU A 201 11.57 7.77 3.68
N LEU A 202 10.46 7.02 3.58
CA LEU A 202 9.61 6.97 2.40
C LEU A 202 8.59 8.09 2.46
N CYS A 203 8.86 9.15 1.69
CA CYS A 203 8.12 10.40 1.65
C CYS A 203 7.23 10.59 0.44
N ASP A 204 6.84 9.48 -0.19
CA ASP A 204 5.95 9.46 -1.33
C ASP A 204 4.62 10.14 -1.03
N GLU A 205 4.12 10.83 -2.06
CA GLU A 205 2.82 11.47 -2.03
C GLU A 205 1.70 10.47 -1.63
N VAL A 206 0.66 11.03 -1.00
CA VAL A 206 -0.51 10.27 -0.56
C VAL A 206 -1.11 9.49 -1.73
N GLY A 207 -1.42 8.20 -1.52
CA GLY A 207 -2.00 7.32 -2.53
C GLY A 207 -1.01 6.60 -3.47
N LEU A 208 0.31 6.86 -3.44
CA LEU A 208 1.30 6.19 -4.32
C LEU A 208 1.69 4.75 -3.92
N GLY A 209 1.20 4.29 -2.76
CA GLY A 209 1.40 2.91 -2.31
C GLY A 209 2.64 2.67 -1.44
N LYS A 210 2.96 3.57 -0.50
CA LYS A 210 4.05 3.41 0.50
C LYS A 210 4.03 2.05 1.21
N THR A 211 2.84 1.52 1.53
CA THR A 211 2.67 0.18 2.10
C THR A 211 3.18 -0.93 1.18
N ILE A 212 3.03 -0.77 -0.15
CA ILE A 212 3.54 -1.72 -1.16
C ILE A 212 5.05 -1.63 -1.24
N GLU A 213 5.61 -0.42 -1.25
CA GLU A 213 7.06 -0.21 -1.26
C GLU A 213 7.72 -0.83 -0.01
N ALA A 214 7.15 -0.56 1.17
CA ALA A 214 7.59 -1.18 2.42
C ALA A 214 7.44 -2.70 2.39
N GLY A 215 6.36 -3.21 1.79
CA GLY A 215 6.13 -4.63 1.57
C GLY A 215 7.15 -5.28 0.65
N LEU A 216 7.56 -4.61 -0.44
CA LEU A 216 8.62 -5.07 -1.34
C LEU A 216 9.96 -5.15 -0.62
N VAL A 217 10.35 -4.08 0.11
CA VAL A 217 11.58 -4.06 0.90
C VAL A 217 11.58 -5.18 1.95
N LEU A 218 10.49 -5.30 2.70
CA LEU A 218 10.33 -6.34 3.72
C LEU A 218 10.40 -7.74 3.10
N SER A 219 9.67 -7.98 2.02
CA SER A 219 9.62 -9.28 1.36
C SER A 219 11.00 -9.67 0.82
N GLU A 220 11.74 -8.74 0.22
CA GLU A 220 13.09 -9.00 -0.27
C GLU A 220 14.05 -9.36 0.88
N LEU A 221 14.00 -8.64 2.00
CA LEU A 221 14.81 -8.94 3.19
C LEU A 221 14.48 -10.32 3.78
N LEU A 222 13.20 -10.70 3.81
CA LEU A 222 12.76 -12.01 4.29
C LEU A 222 13.23 -13.15 3.35
N VAL A 223 13.04 -12.99 2.04
CA VAL A 223 13.42 -14.01 1.03
C VAL A 223 14.94 -14.24 1.01
N ARG A 224 15.72 -13.18 1.21
CA ARG A 224 17.19 -13.27 1.30
C ARG A 224 17.70 -13.73 2.68
N GLY A 225 16.82 -13.91 3.66
CA GLY A 225 17.20 -14.29 5.02
C GLY A 225 17.93 -13.20 5.81
N LEU A 226 17.83 -11.94 5.38
CA LEU A 226 18.43 -10.78 6.06
C LEU A 226 17.57 -10.26 7.21
N ALA A 227 16.29 -10.62 7.23
CA ALA A 227 15.38 -10.32 8.34
C ALA A 227 14.53 -11.55 8.67
N ARG A 228 14.22 -11.71 9.96
CA ARG A 228 13.26 -12.68 10.47
C ARG A 228 12.30 -12.03 11.46
N SER A 229 12.83 -11.18 12.35
CA SER A 229 12.13 -10.44 13.39
C SER A 229 11.63 -9.10 12.85
N VAL A 230 10.30 -8.96 12.71
CA VAL A 230 9.62 -7.81 12.07
C VAL A 230 8.65 -7.17 13.04
N LEU A 231 8.77 -5.85 13.24
CA LEU A 231 7.82 -5.05 14.00
C LEU A 231 7.22 -3.97 13.11
N VAL A 232 5.89 -3.94 12.99
CA VAL A 232 5.14 -2.88 12.30
C VAL A 232 4.37 -2.05 13.33
N LEU A 233 4.64 -0.75 13.35
CA LEU A 233 3.95 0.26 14.15
C LEU A 233 3.08 1.12 13.24
N THR A 234 1.76 1.10 13.45
CA THR A 234 0.80 1.80 12.58
C THR A 234 -0.33 2.42 13.41
N PRO A 235 -1.11 3.39 12.91
CA PRO A 235 -2.38 3.78 13.53
C PRO A 235 -3.33 2.59 13.72
N PRO A 236 -4.20 2.59 14.76
CA PRO A 236 -5.14 1.49 15.01
C PRO A 236 -6.03 1.16 13.80
N SER A 237 -6.47 2.19 13.08
CA SER A 237 -7.34 2.11 11.89
C SER A 237 -6.72 1.35 10.71
N LEU A 238 -5.39 1.24 10.66
CA LEU A 238 -4.65 0.66 9.54
C LEU A 238 -4.13 -0.76 9.82
N ILE A 239 -4.25 -1.29 11.04
CA ILE A 239 -3.74 -2.62 11.41
C ILE A 239 -4.28 -3.69 10.46
N THR A 240 -5.60 -3.75 10.29
CA THR A 240 -6.21 -4.81 9.50
C THR A 240 -5.92 -4.66 8.01
N GLN A 241 -5.78 -3.42 7.53
CA GLN A 241 -5.34 -3.15 6.17
C GLN A 241 -3.94 -3.70 5.93
N TRP A 242 -2.97 -3.37 6.80
CA TRP A 242 -1.61 -3.89 6.72
C TRP A 242 -1.57 -5.41 6.73
N GLN A 243 -2.28 -6.06 7.65
CA GLN A 243 -2.36 -7.53 7.70
C GLN A 243 -2.91 -8.11 6.40
N GLY A 244 -4.01 -7.53 5.88
CA GLY A 244 -4.64 -7.97 4.64
C GLY A 244 -3.71 -7.81 3.43
N GLU A 245 -3.03 -6.66 3.31
CA GLU A 245 -2.10 -6.39 2.23
C GLU A 245 -0.88 -7.31 2.28
N MET A 246 -0.23 -7.44 3.43
CA MET A 246 0.96 -8.29 3.62
C MET A 246 0.64 -9.77 3.37
N ARG A 247 -0.47 -10.27 3.91
CA ARG A 247 -0.93 -11.65 3.70
C ARG A 247 -1.24 -11.92 2.23
N ARG A 248 -2.07 -11.07 1.61
CA ARG A 248 -2.60 -11.32 0.27
C ARG A 248 -1.53 -11.16 -0.81
N LYS A 249 -0.80 -10.06 -0.74
CA LYS A 249 0.09 -9.60 -1.81
C LYS A 249 1.48 -10.19 -1.70
N PHE A 250 1.99 -10.34 -0.48
CA PHE A 250 3.36 -10.78 -0.21
C PHE A 250 3.44 -12.15 0.49
N GLY A 251 2.31 -12.73 0.91
CA GLY A 251 2.31 -13.99 1.67
C GLY A 251 2.91 -13.86 3.06
N ILE A 252 2.96 -12.65 3.63
CA ILE A 252 3.56 -12.35 4.92
C ILE A 252 2.45 -12.25 5.97
N GLU A 253 2.45 -13.18 6.91
CA GLU A 253 1.56 -13.15 8.08
C GLU A 253 2.12 -12.21 9.16
N LEU A 254 1.35 -11.18 9.50
CA LEU A 254 1.61 -10.28 10.63
C LEU A 254 0.60 -10.56 11.74
N THR A 255 1.07 -10.89 12.94
CA THR A 255 0.20 -11.16 14.10
C THR A 255 -0.06 -9.87 14.87
N SER A 256 -1.33 -9.55 15.15
CA SER A 256 -1.70 -8.41 16.01
C SER A 256 -1.70 -8.81 17.49
N HIS A 257 -1.43 -7.86 18.37
CA HIS A 257 -1.55 -8.06 19.83
C HIS A 257 -2.97 -8.45 20.29
N ASP A 258 -3.99 -8.09 19.51
CA ASP A 258 -5.40 -8.41 19.78
C ASP A 258 -5.83 -9.80 19.29
N ASP A 259 -4.97 -10.48 18.53
CA ASP A 259 -5.24 -11.80 18.02
C ASP A 259 -5.43 -12.79 19.19
N PRO A 260 -6.48 -13.64 19.19
CA PRO A 260 -6.66 -14.67 20.21
C PRO A 260 -5.42 -15.55 20.41
N ALA A 261 -4.68 -15.87 19.34
CA ALA A 261 -3.47 -16.67 19.41
C ALA A 261 -2.34 -15.93 20.16
N PHE A 262 -2.30 -14.60 20.06
CA PHE A 262 -1.36 -13.76 20.78
C PHE A 262 -1.73 -13.66 22.26
N ARG A 263 -3.01 -13.38 22.57
CA ARG A 263 -3.52 -13.21 23.94
C ARG A 263 -3.38 -14.46 24.79
N GLN A 264 -3.55 -15.65 24.20
CA GLN A 264 -3.39 -16.93 24.90
C GLN A 264 -1.98 -17.16 25.47
N ARG A 265 -0.97 -16.45 24.97
CA ARG A 265 0.43 -16.56 25.42
C ARG A 265 0.88 -15.41 26.32
N GLU A 266 0.00 -14.47 26.64
CA GLU A 266 0.25 -13.33 27.54
C GLU A 266 1.63 -12.67 27.32
N ALA A 267 2.51 -12.72 28.32
CA ALA A 267 3.84 -12.08 28.29
C ALA A 267 4.84 -12.74 27.33
N ASP A 268 4.70 -14.05 27.05
CA ASP A 268 5.62 -14.78 26.16
C ASP A 268 5.26 -14.63 24.68
N ALA A 269 4.10 -14.07 24.37
CA ALA A 269 3.66 -13.81 23.00
C ALA A 269 4.69 -12.98 22.19
N TRP A 270 5.24 -11.94 22.81
CA TRP A 270 6.26 -11.07 22.19
C TRP A 270 7.59 -11.77 21.88
N LYS A 271 7.87 -12.90 22.54
CA LYS A 271 9.05 -13.74 22.29
C LYS A 271 8.79 -14.80 21.21
N CYS A 272 7.57 -15.33 21.16
CA CYS A 272 7.23 -16.43 20.24
C CYS A 272 6.89 -15.97 18.82
N HIS A 273 6.34 -14.77 18.66
CA HIS A 273 5.95 -14.26 17.34
C HIS A 273 7.09 -13.47 16.71
N ASP A 274 7.56 -13.91 15.55
CA ASP A 274 8.64 -13.24 14.81
C ASP A 274 8.16 -12.04 14.00
N ARG A 275 6.86 -11.92 13.73
CA ARG A 275 6.30 -10.89 12.85
C ARG A 275 5.05 -10.29 13.47
N VAL A 276 5.19 -9.10 14.04
CA VAL A 276 4.17 -8.48 14.88
C VAL A 276 3.76 -7.12 14.33
N ILE A 277 2.47 -6.85 14.36
CA ILE A 277 1.88 -5.54 14.09
C ILE A 277 1.15 -5.05 15.34
N VAL A 278 1.33 -3.78 15.69
CA VAL A 278 0.69 -3.20 16.88
C VAL A 278 0.43 -1.71 16.65
N SER A 279 -0.62 -1.20 17.29
CA SER A 279 -0.89 0.23 17.21
C SER A 279 0.22 1.02 17.91
N GLN A 280 0.56 2.17 17.35
CA GLN A 280 1.48 3.13 17.95
C GLN A 280 1.09 3.53 19.39
N HIS A 281 -0.20 3.67 19.65
CA HIS A 281 -0.73 4.07 20.98
C HIS A 281 -0.61 2.95 22.01
N THR A 282 -0.84 1.69 21.60
CA THR A 282 -0.73 0.54 22.49
C THR A 282 0.73 0.17 22.75
N ALA A 283 1.58 0.21 21.72
CA ALA A 283 2.98 -0.20 21.81
C ALA A 283 3.79 0.60 22.84
N LYS A 284 3.50 1.90 23.00
CA LYS A 284 4.21 2.79 23.93
C LYS A 284 3.78 2.63 25.40
N ARG A 285 2.72 1.86 25.69
CA ARG A 285 2.16 1.66 27.04
C ARG A 285 2.61 0.31 27.62
N GLU A 286 2.73 0.23 28.95
CA GLU A 286 2.96 -1.06 29.61
C GLU A 286 1.70 -1.94 29.55
N PRO A 287 1.85 -3.28 29.47
CA PRO A 287 3.09 -4.05 29.52
C PRO A 287 3.81 -4.21 28.16
N HIS A 288 3.23 -3.70 27.07
CA HIS A 288 3.75 -3.92 25.71
C HIS A 288 5.10 -3.25 25.47
N ARG A 289 5.28 -2.03 26.01
CA ARG A 289 6.51 -1.25 25.89
C ARG A 289 7.74 -2.04 26.33
N SER A 290 7.74 -2.56 27.56
CA SER A 290 8.85 -3.33 28.10
C SER A 290 9.11 -4.61 27.32
N ALA A 291 8.05 -5.32 26.90
CA ALA A 291 8.18 -6.53 26.09
C ALA A 291 8.85 -6.29 24.73
N ILE A 292 8.51 -5.19 24.05
CA ILE A 292 9.09 -4.83 22.75
C ILE A 292 10.56 -4.42 22.88
N LEU A 293 10.90 -3.64 23.91
CA LEU A 293 12.26 -3.14 24.14
C LEU A 293 13.26 -4.22 24.59
N ASN A 294 12.77 -5.29 25.22
CA ASN A 294 13.58 -6.42 25.68
C ASN A 294 14.04 -7.36 24.54
N ARG A 295 13.70 -7.05 23.28
CA ARG A 295 14.05 -7.87 22.11
C ARG A 295 14.67 -7.00 21.00
N LYS A 296 15.62 -7.58 20.27
CA LYS A 296 16.15 -7.02 19.03
C LYS A 296 15.25 -7.36 17.85
N TRP A 297 14.94 -6.36 17.04
CA TRP A 297 14.19 -6.49 15.79
C TRP A 297 15.13 -6.35 14.60
N ASP A 298 14.92 -7.14 13.55
CA ASP A 298 15.72 -7.02 12.34
C ASP A 298 15.24 -5.84 11.52
N ILE A 299 13.91 -5.64 11.45
CA ILE A 299 13.30 -4.50 10.79
C ILE A 299 12.15 -3.93 11.62
N VAL A 300 12.14 -2.60 11.73
CA VAL A 300 11.02 -1.85 12.30
C VAL A 300 10.42 -0.98 11.19
N ILE A 301 9.13 -1.16 10.91
CA ILE A 301 8.39 -0.32 9.97
C ILE A 301 7.46 0.56 10.79
N VAL A 302 7.56 1.86 10.60
CA VAL A 302 6.67 2.84 11.21
C VAL A 302 5.86 3.47 10.10
N ASP A 303 4.58 3.14 10.02
CA ASP A 303 3.64 3.86 9.17
C ASP A 303 3.19 5.15 9.87
N GLU A 304 2.81 6.17 9.11
CA GLU A 304 2.43 7.49 9.63
C GLU A 304 3.44 8.08 10.63
N ALA A 305 4.72 8.10 10.23
CA ALA A 305 5.83 8.57 11.04
C ALA A 305 5.74 10.06 11.42
N HIS A 306 4.78 10.82 10.87
CA HIS A 306 4.51 12.20 11.27
C HIS A 306 4.13 12.31 12.77
N HIS A 307 3.58 11.27 13.40
CA HIS A 307 3.38 11.25 14.86
C HIS A 307 4.71 11.27 15.67
N MET A 308 5.84 11.02 15.03
CA MET A 308 7.18 10.96 15.65
C MET A 308 8.04 12.19 15.32
N ARG A 309 7.44 13.35 15.06
CA ARG A 309 8.21 14.57 14.76
C ARG A 309 8.77 15.27 16.00
N ASN A 310 8.20 15.03 17.18
CA ASN A 310 8.59 15.70 18.41
C ASN A 310 9.29 14.75 19.39
N ARG A 311 10.57 15.02 19.65
CA ARG A 311 11.45 14.26 20.56
C ARG A 311 10.98 14.21 22.03
N THR A 312 10.14 15.14 22.48
CA THR A 312 9.64 15.12 23.87
C THR A 312 8.55 14.09 24.09
N THR A 313 7.86 13.68 23.03
CA THR A 313 6.73 12.76 23.08
C THR A 313 7.15 11.35 23.51
N ALA A 314 6.23 10.64 24.18
CA ALA A 314 6.45 9.26 24.61
C ALA A 314 6.70 8.31 23.43
N ILE A 315 6.04 8.55 22.28
CA ILE A 315 6.16 7.70 21.10
C ILE A 315 7.52 7.82 20.40
N TRP A 316 8.06 9.04 20.30
CA TRP A 316 9.41 9.23 19.76
C TRP A 316 10.45 8.56 20.64
N LYS A 317 10.37 8.77 21.96
CA LYS A 317 11.29 8.16 22.94
C LYS A 317 11.26 6.64 22.84
N PHE A 318 10.06 6.06 22.89
CA PHE A 318 9.85 4.63 22.71
C PHE A 318 10.51 4.12 21.43
N THR A 319 10.22 4.74 20.27
CA THR A 319 10.76 4.29 18.98
C THR A 319 12.27 4.44 18.89
N SER A 320 12.84 5.48 19.50
CA SER A 320 14.29 5.69 19.55
C SER A 320 15.02 4.60 20.36
N GLU A 321 14.37 4.06 21.39
CA GLU A 321 14.92 3.01 22.27
C GLU A 321 14.85 1.61 21.66
N ILE A 322 14.00 1.37 20.66
CA ILE A 322 13.87 0.06 20.01
C ILE A 322 15.19 -0.32 19.32
N GLN A 323 15.70 -1.51 19.67
CA GLN A 323 16.87 -2.11 19.05
C GLN A 323 16.52 -2.67 17.67
N LYS A 324 17.13 -2.12 16.62
CA LYS A 324 16.75 -2.37 15.22
C LYS A 324 17.93 -2.31 14.25
N GLN A 325 17.99 -3.24 13.30
CA GLN A 325 19.00 -3.23 12.23
C GLN A 325 18.54 -2.38 11.04
N PHE A 326 17.35 -2.65 10.53
CA PHE A 326 16.68 -1.90 9.47
C PHE A 326 15.52 -1.08 10.04
N ILE A 327 15.22 0.04 9.41
CA ILE A 327 14.07 0.87 9.80
C ILE A 327 13.50 1.60 8.58
N LEU A 328 12.18 1.51 8.41
CA LEU A 328 11.45 2.27 7.41
C LEU A 328 10.49 3.21 8.14
N LEU A 329 10.59 4.51 7.86
CA LEU A 329 9.62 5.51 8.28
C LEU A 329 8.78 5.91 7.07
N LEU A 330 7.47 5.72 7.14
CA LEU A 330 6.55 6.06 6.07
C LEU A 330 5.76 7.30 6.47
N THR A 331 5.78 8.36 5.66
CA THR A 331 4.97 9.56 5.90
C THR A 331 4.86 10.36 4.62
N ALA A 332 3.69 10.91 4.28
CA ALA A 332 3.61 11.82 3.13
C ALA A 332 4.21 13.21 3.43
N THR A 333 4.25 13.58 4.71
CA THR A 333 4.53 14.95 5.19
C THR A 333 5.61 14.93 6.27
N PRO A 334 6.90 14.94 5.88
CA PRO A 334 8.01 14.84 6.83
C PRO A 334 8.20 16.10 7.71
N VAL A 335 7.67 17.27 7.31
CA VAL A 335 7.81 18.55 8.04
C VAL A 335 6.47 19.28 8.10
N GLN A 336 6.10 19.85 9.26
CA GLN A 336 4.91 20.71 9.43
C GLN A 336 5.22 22.10 9.94
N ASN A 337 5.91 22.21 11.08
CA ASN A 337 6.04 23.52 11.74
C ASN A 337 7.46 24.08 11.68
N ASN A 338 8.46 23.20 11.61
CA ASN A 338 9.87 23.61 11.61
C ASN A 338 10.78 22.46 11.14
N LEU A 339 11.97 22.81 10.66
CA LEU A 339 12.97 21.84 10.21
C LEU A 339 13.56 20.96 11.34
N GLU A 340 13.34 21.28 12.62
CA GLU A 340 13.77 20.38 13.70
C GLU A 340 12.95 19.07 13.73
N GLU A 341 11.74 19.08 13.17
CA GLU A 341 10.93 17.88 13.00
C GLU A 341 11.62 16.88 12.06
N LEU A 342 12.17 17.38 10.95
CA LEU A 342 12.97 16.58 10.02
C LEU A 342 14.21 16.01 10.71
N PHE A 343 14.90 16.84 11.50
CA PHE A 343 16.05 16.40 12.29
C PHE A 343 15.66 15.24 13.22
N ASN A 344 14.50 15.32 13.89
CA ASN A 344 14.04 14.28 14.81
C ASN A 344 13.71 12.97 14.09
N LEU A 345 13.13 13.02 12.89
CA LEU A 345 12.83 11.83 12.07
C LEU A 345 14.12 11.19 11.53
N VAL A 346 15.02 12.00 10.95
CA VAL A 346 16.31 11.52 10.44
C VAL A 346 17.16 10.94 11.56
N THR A 347 17.10 11.50 12.78
CA THR A 347 17.81 10.94 13.94
C THR A 347 17.31 9.53 14.31
N LEU A 348 16.03 9.20 14.10
CA LEU A 348 15.51 7.84 14.32
C LEU A 348 16.09 6.85 13.29
N LEU A 349 16.35 7.33 12.07
CA LEU A 349 16.95 6.56 10.99
C LEU A 349 18.45 6.42 11.18
N GLU A 350 19.20 7.51 11.26
CA GLU A 350 20.65 7.48 11.35
C GLU A 350 21.16 8.51 12.36
N PRO A 351 21.36 8.09 13.63
CA PRO A 351 21.88 8.98 14.66
C PRO A 351 23.25 9.53 14.27
N GLY A 352 23.36 10.86 14.17
CA GLY A 352 24.62 11.56 13.87
C GLY A 352 24.76 12.05 12.43
N LEU A 353 23.91 11.61 11.48
CA LEU A 353 23.93 12.09 10.09
C LEU A 353 23.82 13.61 9.99
N LEU A 354 22.94 14.20 10.80
CA LEU A 354 22.72 15.65 10.89
C LEU A 354 23.48 16.30 12.07
N SER A 355 24.56 15.69 12.54
CA SER A 355 25.35 16.15 13.69
C SER A 355 24.50 16.30 14.96
N THR A 356 24.61 17.43 15.65
CA THR A 356 23.82 17.73 16.86
C THR A 356 22.69 18.70 16.52
N LYS A 357 21.61 18.68 17.32
CA LYS A 357 20.49 19.61 17.14
C LYS A 357 20.95 21.08 17.05
N ARG A 358 21.90 21.48 17.90
CA ARG A 358 22.42 22.84 17.92
C ARG A 358 23.15 23.19 16.63
N ASP A 359 23.99 22.30 16.11
CA ASP A 359 24.70 22.49 14.86
C ASP A 359 23.72 22.55 13.68
N PHE A 360 22.76 21.62 13.64
CA PHE A 360 21.70 21.58 12.63
C PHE A 360 20.90 22.89 12.60
N SER A 361 20.43 23.36 13.76
CA SER A 361 19.69 24.63 13.85
C SER A 361 20.53 25.84 13.42
N GLN A 362 21.84 25.84 13.65
CA GLN A 362 22.72 26.93 13.23
C GLN A 362 22.97 26.93 11.72
N ARG A 363 23.20 25.74 11.14
CA ARG A 363 23.58 25.57 9.73
C ARG A 363 22.40 25.63 8.78
N PHE A 364 21.26 25.06 9.17
CA PHE A 364 20.13 24.84 8.25
C PHE A 364 18.88 25.63 8.61
N ILE A 365 18.77 26.25 9.80
CA ILE A 365 17.56 26.98 10.19
C ILE A 365 17.77 28.50 10.12
N SER A 366 16.84 29.19 9.46
CA SER A 366 16.83 30.66 9.41
C SER A 366 16.32 31.27 10.73
N LYS A 367 16.90 32.41 11.12
CA LYS A 367 16.54 33.07 12.41
C LYS A 367 15.14 33.69 12.41
N GLY A 368 14.63 34.06 11.23
CA GLY A 368 13.30 34.67 11.07
C GLY A 368 12.19 33.65 10.82
N ASP A 369 12.44 32.69 9.92
CA ASP A 369 11.49 31.62 9.57
C ASP A 369 12.13 30.25 9.80
N LYS A 370 11.49 29.43 10.65
CA LYS A 370 11.99 28.10 11.02
C LYS A 370 11.75 27.04 9.94
N LEU A 371 10.98 27.37 8.90
CA LEU A 371 10.67 26.50 7.77
C LEU A 371 11.56 26.78 6.56
N THR A 372 12.12 27.99 6.44
CA THR A 372 13.03 28.33 5.34
C THR A 372 14.44 27.81 5.63
N PRO A 373 14.91 26.78 4.90
CA PRO A 373 16.25 26.23 5.09
C PRO A 373 17.34 27.21 4.66
N LYS A 374 18.45 27.17 5.38
CA LYS A 374 19.76 27.65 4.88
C LYS A 374 20.52 26.47 4.27
N ASN A 375 21.50 26.77 3.42
CA ASN A 375 22.37 25.77 2.80
C ASN A 375 21.58 24.60 2.19
N VAL A 376 20.59 24.95 1.37
CA VAL A 376 19.58 24.01 0.86
C VAL A 376 20.23 22.82 0.15
N ASP A 377 21.22 23.05 -0.70
CA ASP A 377 21.90 21.97 -1.43
C ASP A 377 22.71 21.02 -0.53
N GLU A 378 23.32 21.54 0.54
CA GLU A 378 24.01 20.73 1.56
C GLU A 378 22.99 19.87 2.33
N LEU A 379 21.86 20.47 2.74
CA LEU A 379 20.77 19.76 3.40
C LEU A 379 20.19 18.66 2.50
N HIS A 380 19.97 18.94 1.21
CA HIS A 380 19.50 17.95 0.24
C HIS A 380 20.47 16.79 0.08
N THR A 381 21.77 17.07 0.02
CA THR A 381 22.80 16.04 -0.12
C THR A 381 22.71 15.07 1.07
N LEU A 382 22.66 15.59 2.30
CA LEU A 382 22.52 14.80 3.52
C LEU A 382 21.21 14.00 3.54
N LEU A 383 20.09 14.63 3.16
CA LEU A 383 18.79 13.95 3.15
C LEU A 383 18.70 12.86 2.07
N SER A 384 19.45 12.98 0.97
CA SER A 384 19.46 11.99 -0.11
C SER A 384 20.10 10.65 0.29
N GLU A 385 20.78 10.61 1.43
CA GLU A 385 21.33 9.38 2.02
C GLU A 385 20.28 8.55 2.76
N VAL A 386 19.11 9.13 3.07
CA VAL A 386 18.06 8.47 3.86
C VAL A 386 16.64 8.65 3.32
N MET A 387 16.37 9.57 2.39
CA MET A 387 15.01 9.91 1.94
C MET A 387 14.76 9.47 0.48
N VAL A 388 13.57 8.90 0.24
CA VAL A 388 12.96 8.72 -1.09
C VAL A 388 11.66 9.51 -1.15
N ARG A 389 11.39 10.20 -2.26
CA ARG A 389 10.11 10.89 -2.47
C ARG A 389 9.70 10.90 -3.94
N ASN A 390 8.62 10.19 -4.24
CA ASN A 390 7.91 10.26 -5.51
C ASN A 390 6.66 11.15 -5.42
N ARG A 391 6.28 11.74 -6.57
CA ARG A 391 5.05 12.53 -6.73
C ARG A 391 4.15 11.92 -7.81
N ARG A 392 2.85 12.20 -7.74
CA ARG A 392 1.90 11.78 -8.78
C ARG A 392 2.26 12.35 -10.15
N SER A 393 2.68 13.61 -10.19
CA SER A 393 3.13 14.29 -11.41
C SER A 393 4.39 13.67 -12.01
N THR A 394 5.33 13.19 -11.19
CA THR A 394 6.57 12.56 -11.67
C THR A 394 6.34 11.14 -12.19
N VAL A 395 5.34 10.44 -11.66
CA VAL A 395 5.02 9.05 -12.05
C VAL A 395 4.00 9.00 -13.20
N GLY A 396 3.40 10.13 -13.59
CA GLY A 396 2.41 10.19 -14.67
C GLY A 396 1.07 9.52 -14.31
N LEU A 397 0.76 9.40 -13.02
CA LEU A 397 -0.48 8.78 -12.55
C LEU A 397 -1.58 9.84 -12.42
N GLN A 398 -2.67 9.65 -13.17
CA GLN A 398 -3.91 10.41 -12.99
C GLN A 398 -4.93 9.58 -12.21
N PHE A 399 -5.47 10.16 -11.15
CA PHE A 399 -6.62 9.59 -10.45
C PHE A 399 -7.90 10.05 -11.14
N THR A 400 -8.88 9.14 -11.24
CA THR A 400 -10.21 9.48 -11.72
C THR A 400 -10.91 10.42 -10.75
N GLN A 401 -11.84 11.23 -11.26
CA GLN A 401 -12.59 12.15 -10.40
C GLN A 401 -13.59 11.38 -9.54
N ARG A 402 -13.94 11.99 -8.40
CA ARG A 402 -14.92 11.48 -7.46
C ARG A 402 -16.11 12.43 -7.44
N PHE A 403 -17.29 11.92 -7.75
CA PHE A 403 -18.54 12.68 -7.70
C PHE A 403 -19.39 12.16 -6.55
N ALA A 404 -19.45 12.92 -5.46
CA ALA A 404 -20.31 12.57 -4.33
C ALA A 404 -21.68 13.25 -4.44
N ARG A 405 -22.73 12.48 -4.14
CA ARG A 405 -24.11 12.98 -4.05
C ARG A 405 -24.71 12.54 -2.72
N THR A 406 -25.13 13.52 -1.92
CA THR A 406 -25.82 13.28 -0.66
C THR A 406 -27.32 13.09 -0.88
N GLU A 407 -27.85 11.96 -0.41
CA GLU A 407 -29.25 11.58 -0.47
C GLU A 407 -29.87 11.71 0.92
N SER A 408 -30.42 12.90 1.21
CA SER A 408 -31.15 13.15 2.44
C SER A 408 -32.57 12.59 2.34
N VAL A 409 -32.87 11.61 3.17
CA VAL A 409 -34.13 10.87 3.18
C VAL A 409 -34.92 11.22 4.45
N ALA A 410 -36.15 11.69 4.28
CA ALA A 410 -37.05 11.91 5.41
C ALA A 410 -37.53 10.56 5.97
N MET A 411 -37.35 10.36 7.27
CA MET A 411 -37.91 9.22 7.99
C MET A 411 -39.44 9.27 7.97
N THR A 412 -40.07 8.10 7.93
CA THR A 412 -41.51 7.97 8.17
C THR A 412 -41.84 8.36 9.62
N GLY A 413 -43.10 8.67 9.90
CA GLY A 413 -43.53 9.01 11.27
C GLY A 413 -43.24 7.89 12.27
N ALA A 414 -43.36 6.64 11.86
CA ALA A 414 -43.06 5.48 12.67
C ALA A 414 -41.55 5.33 12.91
N GLU A 415 -40.72 5.46 11.87
CA GLU A 415 -39.25 5.42 12.00
C GLU A 415 -38.75 6.54 12.92
N LYS A 416 -39.27 7.75 12.75
CA LYS A 416 -38.90 8.90 13.58
C LYS A 416 -39.25 8.68 15.05
N ALA A 417 -40.46 8.18 15.33
CA ALA A 417 -40.88 7.88 16.71
C ALA A 417 -40.05 6.75 17.36
N LEU A 418 -39.51 5.82 16.57
CA LEU A 418 -38.58 4.80 17.06
C LEU A 418 -37.19 5.43 17.32
N TYR A 419 -36.69 6.21 16.37
CA TYR A 419 -35.42 6.93 16.48
C TYR A 419 -35.38 7.78 17.74
N ASP A 420 -36.40 8.64 17.95
CA ASP A 420 -36.46 9.56 19.10
C ASP A 420 -36.47 8.79 20.44
N ALA A 421 -37.19 7.68 20.51
CA ALA A 421 -37.29 6.87 21.73
C ALA A 421 -35.99 6.15 22.08
N VAL A 422 -35.33 5.53 21.09
CA VAL A 422 -34.04 4.85 21.32
C VAL A 422 -32.92 5.88 21.56
N ALA A 423 -32.93 7.01 20.83
CA ALA A 423 -31.97 8.08 21.01
C ALA A 423 -32.02 8.68 22.43
N ALA A 424 -33.22 8.87 23.00
CA ALA A 424 -33.37 9.29 24.38
C ALA A 424 -32.73 8.30 25.36
N LEU A 425 -33.02 7.00 25.20
CA LEU A 425 -32.43 5.95 26.03
C LEU A 425 -30.89 5.93 25.92
N VAL A 426 -30.34 6.02 24.71
CA VAL A 426 -28.89 6.04 24.50
C VAL A 426 -28.26 7.27 25.16
N ARG A 427 -28.85 8.45 24.96
CA ARG A 427 -28.32 9.71 25.51
C ARG A 427 -28.31 9.70 27.03
N ASP A 428 -29.37 9.21 27.67
CA ASP A 428 -29.46 9.12 29.13
C ASP A 428 -28.37 8.20 29.71
N GLN A 429 -28.10 7.08 29.04
CA GLN A 429 -27.06 6.14 29.45
C GLN A 429 -25.64 6.69 29.23
N LEU A 430 -25.42 7.48 28.17
CA LEU A 430 -24.11 8.13 27.93
C LEU A 430 -23.81 9.25 28.92
N ARG A 431 -24.84 9.94 29.44
CA ARG A 431 -24.71 11.01 30.44
C ARG A 431 -24.53 10.49 31.87
N ALA A 432 -24.96 9.26 32.15
CA ALA A 432 -24.85 8.69 33.49
C ALA A 432 -23.37 8.45 33.86
N GLU A 433 -22.75 9.38 34.59
CA GLU A 433 -21.34 9.34 35.05
C GLU A 433 -21.01 8.20 36.05
N THR A 434 -21.97 7.35 36.40
CA THR A 434 -21.78 6.32 37.42
C THR A 434 -21.13 5.06 36.83
N LYS A 435 -20.12 4.51 37.53
CA LYS A 435 -19.41 3.23 37.25
C LYS A 435 -20.30 1.97 37.18
N THR A 436 -21.63 2.15 37.11
CA THR A 436 -22.67 1.13 37.20
C THR A 436 -23.57 1.10 35.96
N THR A 437 -23.13 1.64 34.83
CA THR A 437 -23.82 1.45 33.54
C THR A 437 -23.60 0.01 33.06
N ALA A 438 -24.68 -0.78 33.01
CA ALA A 438 -24.64 -2.19 32.58
C ALA A 438 -24.24 -2.36 31.10
N LEU A 439 -24.32 -1.28 30.31
CA LEU A 439 -24.04 -1.26 28.88
C LEU A 439 -22.74 -0.50 28.59
N ASN A 440 -21.83 -1.14 27.85
CA ASN A 440 -20.61 -0.51 27.38
C ASN A 440 -20.94 0.64 26.40
N ARG A 441 -20.28 1.80 26.57
CA ARG A 441 -20.34 2.97 25.69
C ARG A 441 -20.31 2.65 24.19
N MET A 442 -19.42 1.76 23.75
CA MET A 442 -19.33 1.40 22.32
C MET A 442 -20.61 0.73 21.81
N THR A 443 -21.27 -0.07 22.64
CA THR A 443 -22.55 -0.71 22.32
C THR A 443 -23.66 0.33 22.12
N LEU A 444 -23.66 1.38 22.94
CA LEU A 444 -24.63 2.48 22.87
C LEU A 444 -24.46 3.31 21.59
N ILE A 445 -23.21 3.68 21.26
CA ILE A 445 -22.90 4.39 20.00
C ILE A 445 -23.30 3.54 18.79
N THR A 446 -23.00 2.24 18.82
CA THR A 446 -23.37 1.31 17.75
C THR A 446 -24.88 1.19 17.58
N LEU A 447 -25.65 1.16 18.68
CA LEU A 447 -27.11 1.18 18.64
C LEU A 447 -27.64 2.48 18.01
N GLN A 448 -27.05 3.62 18.35
CA GLN A 448 -27.42 4.91 17.73
C GLN A 448 -27.15 4.91 16.22
N MET A 449 -26.03 4.34 15.78
CA MET A 449 -25.72 4.18 14.35
C MET A 449 -26.69 3.20 13.65
N ALA A 450 -27.12 2.14 14.32
CA ALA A 450 -28.05 1.15 13.76
C ALA A 450 -29.39 1.78 13.35
N LEU A 451 -29.88 2.75 14.11
CA LEU A 451 -31.10 3.51 13.80
C LEU A 451 -30.97 4.36 12.53
N GLY A 452 -29.75 4.86 12.24
CA GLY A 452 -29.45 5.55 10.97
C GLY A 452 -29.45 4.58 9.78
N SER A 453 -29.16 3.29 10.01
CA SER A 453 -29.12 2.27 8.97
C SER A 453 -30.51 1.73 8.63
N SER A 454 -31.16 1.01 9.55
CA SER A 454 -32.48 0.44 9.34
C SER A 454 -33.16 0.03 10.64
N SER A 455 -34.49 -0.09 10.62
CA SER A 455 -35.27 -0.68 11.71
C SER A 455 -34.80 -2.11 12.04
N ALA A 456 -34.47 -2.91 11.02
CA ALA A 456 -33.96 -4.28 11.18
C ALA A 456 -32.62 -4.33 11.93
N ALA A 457 -31.71 -3.39 11.67
CA ALA A 457 -30.45 -3.29 12.43
C ALA A 457 -30.68 -2.89 13.88
N ALA A 458 -31.57 -1.93 14.13
CA ALA A 458 -31.94 -1.54 15.48
C ALA A 458 -32.59 -2.69 16.26
N ALA A 459 -33.53 -3.41 15.64
CA ALA A 459 -34.17 -4.60 16.21
C ALA A 459 -33.15 -5.65 16.63
N ALA A 460 -32.28 -6.08 15.70
CA ALA A 460 -31.26 -7.08 15.98
C ALA A 460 -30.30 -6.64 17.10
N MET A 461 -29.94 -5.36 17.17
CA MET A 461 -29.08 -4.84 18.23
C MET A 461 -29.79 -4.85 19.60
N LEU A 462 -31.07 -4.44 19.65
CA LEU A 462 -31.88 -4.44 20.86
C LEU A 462 -32.14 -5.86 21.38
N GLU A 463 -32.42 -6.81 20.49
CA GLU A 463 -32.58 -8.23 20.83
C GLU A 463 -31.29 -8.80 21.45
N ASN A 464 -30.13 -8.56 20.82
CA ASN A 464 -28.83 -8.96 21.37
C ASN A 464 -28.53 -8.34 22.75
N LEU A 465 -29.11 -7.17 23.07
CA LEU A 465 -28.97 -6.58 24.39
C LEU A 465 -29.79 -7.34 25.44
N LEU A 466 -30.97 -7.85 25.09
CA LEU A 466 -31.85 -8.60 26.01
C LEU A 466 -31.21 -9.92 26.48
N ASP A 467 -30.33 -10.51 25.67
CA ASP A 467 -29.60 -11.73 26.02
C ASP A 467 -28.49 -11.49 27.06
N LYS A 468 -28.15 -10.23 27.37
CA LYS A 468 -27.12 -9.91 28.37
C LYS A 468 -27.66 -10.09 29.80
N PRO A 469 -26.93 -10.79 30.70
CA PRO A 469 -27.43 -11.18 32.02
C PRO A 469 -27.53 -10.05 33.07
N ILE A 470 -27.07 -8.82 32.78
CA ILE A 470 -26.85 -7.76 33.80
C ILE A 470 -27.82 -6.56 33.64
N LEU A 471 -28.87 -6.68 32.84
CA LEU A 471 -29.84 -5.58 32.66
C LEU A 471 -30.90 -5.54 33.78
N PRO A 472 -31.12 -4.39 34.45
CA PRO A 472 -32.25 -4.19 35.37
C PRO A 472 -33.60 -4.45 34.69
N ASP A 473 -34.58 -4.98 35.42
CA ASP A 473 -35.88 -5.39 34.86
C ASP A 473 -36.63 -4.26 34.14
N CYS A 474 -36.58 -3.03 34.68
CA CYS A 474 -37.20 -1.87 34.04
C CYS A 474 -36.56 -1.51 32.69
N GLN A 475 -35.22 -1.62 32.59
CA GLN A 475 -34.50 -1.39 31.33
C GLN A 475 -34.76 -2.52 30.34
N ARG A 476 -34.79 -3.77 30.82
CA ARG A 476 -35.12 -4.95 30.00
C ARG A 476 -36.51 -4.80 29.36
N GLN A 477 -37.51 -4.38 30.13
CA GLN A 477 -38.87 -4.17 29.61
C GLN A 477 -38.92 -3.07 28.54
N SER A 478 -38.25 -1.94 28.78
CA SER A 478 -38.17 -0.84 27.80
C SER A 478 -37.47 -1.27 26.51
N ILE A 479 -36.36 -2.01 26.61
CA ILE A 479 -35.65 -2.55 25.44
C ILE A 479 -36.52 -3.54 24.66
N LEU A 480 -37.26 -4.41 25.35
CA LEU A 480 -38.17 -5.38 24.73
C LEU A 480 -39.27 -4.68 23.91
N GLU A 481 -39.88 -3.63 24.47
CA GLU A 481 -40.88 -2.82 23.76
C GLU A 481 -40.31 -2.13 22.52
N LEU A 482 -39.10 -1.57 22.63
CA LEU A 482 -38.41 -0.94 21.51
C LEU A 482 -38.03 -1.95 20.42
N ALA A 483 -37.56 -3.15 20.80
CA ALA A 483 -37.24 -4.23 19.88
C ALA A 483 -38.50 -4.65 19.10
N GLY A 484 -39.61 -4.87 19.79
CA GLY A 484 -40.90 -5.20 19.15
C GLY A 484 -41.37 -4.13 18.17
N ARG A 485 -41.25 -2.84 18.55
CA ARG A 485 -41.56 -1.72 17.65
C ARG A 485 -40.66 -1.68 16.41
N ALA A 486 -39.38 -1.99 16.56
CA ALA A 486 -38.42 -2.02 15.46
C ALA A 486 -38.70 -3.17 14.48
N SER A 487 -38.97 -4.37 14.99
CA SER A 487 -39.24 -5.56 14.16
C SER A 487 -40.54 -5.48 13.36
N LEU A 488 -41.50 -4.66 13.78
CA LEU A 488 -42.75 -4.43 13.05
C LEU A 488 -42.62 -3.47 11.86
N GLN A 489 -41.48 -2.79 11.71
CA GLN A 489 -41.29 -1.84 10.61
C GLN A 489 -40.66 -2.51 9.40
N ASP A 490 -41.53 -2.87 8.44
CA ASP A 490 -41.15 -3.51 7.18
C ASP A 490 -41.01 -2.52 6.01
N GLN A 491 -41.19 -1.21 6.23
CA GLN A 491 -40.98 -0.19 5.18
C GLN A 491 -39.92 0.81 5.62
N GLY A 492 -38.87 0.96 4.81
CA GLY A 492 -37.76 1.87 5.08
C GLY A 492 -37.63 2.91 3.97
N ALA A 493 -37.76 4.20 4.32
CA ALA A 493 -37.71 5.29 3.35
C ALA A 493 -36.40 5.30 2.53
N LYS A 494 -35.29 4.87 3.15
CA LYS A 494 -33.99 4.72 2.48
C LYS A 494 -33.99 3.61 1.43
N VAL A 495 -34.70 2.50 1.65
CA VAL A 495 -34.81 1.41 0.67
C VAL A 495 -35.56 1.89 -0.56
N ASP A 496 -36.64 2.63 -0.38
CA ASP A 496 -37.42 3.19 -1.50
C ASP A 496 -36.62 4.26 -2.27
N ARG A 497 -35.75 5.01 -1.59
CA ARG A 497 -34.80 5.90 -2.29
C ARG A 497 -33.74 5.12 -3.05
N LEU A 498 -33.25 4.00 -2.50
CA LEU A 498 -32.26 3.15 -3.14
C LEU A 498 -32.81 2.57 -4.44
N LEU A 499 -34.03 2.04 -4.43
CA LEU A 499 -34.68 1.53 -5.64
C LEU A 499 -34.76 2.61 -6.75
N ARG A 500 -35.12 3.84 -6.40
CA ARG A 500 -35.09 4.97 -7.36
C ARG A 500 -33.69 5.32 -7.86
N LEU A 501 -32.67 5.25 -6.99
CA LEU A 501 -31.28 5.44 -7.40
C LEU A 501 -30.86 4.37 -8.42
N LEU A 502 -31.35 3.13 -8.29
CA LEU A 502 -31.05 2.07 -9.26
C LEU A 502 -31.62 2.36 -10.66
N ASP A 503 -32.68 3.16 -10.77
CA ASP A 503 -33.16 3.62 -12.07
C ASP A 503 -32.27 4.73 -12.64
N GLU A 504 -31.75 5.61 -11.78
CA GLU A 504 -30.88 6.74 -12.15
C GLU A 504 -29.45 6.32 -12.51
N PHE A 505 -28.93 5.25 -11.90
CA PHE A 505 -27.56 4.77 -12.07
C PHE A 505 -27.52 3.32 -12.58
N PRO A 506 -27.64 3.06 -13.90
CA PRO A 506 -27.83 1.72 -14.47
C PRO A 506 -26.59 0.80 -14.42
N ASP A 507 -25.44 1.33 -14.01
CA ASP A 507 -24.17 0.61 -13.93
C ASP A 507 -24.05 -0.28 -12.66
N LYS A 508 -22.92 -1.00 -12.53
CA LYS A 508 -22.61 -1.81 -11.33
C LYS A 508 -22.44 -0.92 -10.09
N LEU A 509 -23.18 -1.24 -9.02
CA LEU A 509 -23.23 -0.47 -7.78
C LEU A 509 -22.84 -1.34 -6.58
N VAL A 510 -21.86 -0.88 -5.81
CA VAL A 510 -21.47 -1.49 -4.52
C VAL A 510 -22.18 -0.77 -3.39
N ILE A 511 -23.02 -1.47 -2.64
CA ILE A 511 -23.80 -0.94 -1.52
C ILE A 511 -23.13 -1.35 -0.20
N PHE A 512 -22.70 -0.39 0.60
CA PHE A 512 -22.09 -0.62 1.90
C PHE A 512 -23.09 -0.41 3.03
N THR A 513 -23.04 -1.31 4.01
CA THR A 513 -23.74 -1.19 5.29
C THR A 513 -22.87 -1.72 6.44
N GLN A 514 -22.98 -1.15 7.63
CA GLN A 514 -22.30 -1.66 8.82
C GLN A 514 -22.96 -2.94 9.36
N PHE A 515 -24.26 -3.11 9.15
CA PHE A 515 -25.07 -4.08 9.89
C PHE A 515 -25.51 -5.25 9.02
N ARG A 516 -25.29 -6.47 9.52
CA ARG A 516 -25.67 -7.69 8.82
C ARG A 516 -27.18 -7.83 8.64
N ALA A 517 -27.97 -7.35 9.62
CA ALA A 517 -29.42 -7.31 9.53
C ALA A 517 -29.90 -6.38 8.40
N THR A 518 -29.29 -5.19 8.25
CA THR A 518 -29.56 -4.30 7.11
C THR A 518 -29.19 -4.97 5.78
N GLN A 519 -28.05 -5.67 5.71
CA GLN A 519 -27.65 -6.40 4.50
C GLN A 519 -28.68 -7.44 4.07
N GLU A 520 -29.21 -8.24 5.00
CA GLU A 520 -30.20 -9.27 4.68
C GLU A 520 -31.56 -8.66 4.29
N MET A 521 -31.97 -7.59 4.98
CA MET A 521 -33.16 -6.80 4.62
C MET A 521 -33.04 -6.25 3.19
N LEU A 522 -31.91 -5.60 2.87
CA LEU A 522 -31.66 -5.05 1.54
C LEU A 522 -31.64 -6.12 0.47
N ARG A 523 -30.96 -7.25 0.71
CA ARG A 523 -30.93 -8.40 -0.20
C ARG A 523 -32.35 -8.87 -0.51
N SER A 524 -33.16 -9.11 0.53
CA SER A 524 -34.54 -9.58 0.38
C SER A 524 -35.37 -8.62 -0.48
N ARG A 525 -35.27 -7.31 -0.22
CA ARG A 525 -36.03 -6.28 -0.94
C ARG A 525 -35.59 -6.09 -2.39
N LEU A 526 -34.29 -6.12 -2.64
CA LEU A 526 -33.74 -5.98 -3.98
C LEU A 526 -34.03 -7.22 -4.85
N VAL A 527 -34.00 -8.42 -4.28
CA VAL A 527 -34.38 -9.66 -4.97
C VAL A 527 -35.88 -9.68 -5.27
N GLN A 528 -36.72 -9.23 -4.33
CA GLN A 528 -38.17 -9.07 -4.57
C GLN A 528 -38.47 -8.05 -5.69
N ALA A 529 -37.65 -7.01 -5.81
CA ALA A 529 -37.71 -6.04 -6.92
C ALA A 529 -37.12 -6.58 -8.25
N GLY A 530 -36.65 -7.83 -8.28
CA GLY A 530 -36.16 -8.49 -9.49
C GLY A 530 -34.68 -8.27 -9.81
N HIS A 531 -33.88 -7.77 -8.86
CA HIS A 531 -32.45 -7.57 -9.07
C HIS A 531 -31.62 -8.80 -8.70
N ASP A 532 -30.59 -9.10 -9.50
CA ASP A 532 -29.51 -10.03 -9.15
C ASP A 532 -28.48 -9.33 -8.24
N VAL A 533 -28.26 -9.89 -7.05
CA VAL A 533 -27.50 -9.26 -5.96
C VAL A 533 -26.46 -10.22 -5.40
N ALA A 534 -25.20 -9.83 -5.49
CA ALA A 534 -24.10 -10.48 -4.78
C ALA A 534 -24.04 -10.00 -3.33
N VAL A 535 -23.72 -10.90 -2.40
CA VAL A 535 -23.63 -10.59 -0.96
C VAL A 535 -22.24 -10.90 -0.47
N PHE A 536 -21.62 -9.94 0.20
CA PHE A 536 -20.28 -10.08 0.76
C PHE A 536 -20.26 -9.65 2.22
N HIS A 537 -19.79 -10.54 3.10
CA HIS A 537 -19.61 -10.23 4.51
C HIS A 537 -18.47 -11.02 5.16
N GLY A 538 -18.03 -10.58 6.34
CA GLY A 538 -16.92 -11.19 7.08
C GLY A 538 -17.07 -12.70 7.32
N GLY A 539 -18.29 -13.17 7.59
CA GLY A 539 -18.59 -14.58 7.86
C GLY A 539 -18.56 -15.54 6.67
N LEU A 540 -18.24 -15.08 5.44
CA LEU A 540 -18.07 -15.99 4.30
C LEU A 540 -16.73 -16.73 4.38
N SER A 541 -16.71 -17.99 3.93
CA SER A 541 -15.46 -18.71 3.69
C SER A 541 -14.65 -18.03 2.58
N ARG A 542 -13.35 -18.35 2.45
CA ARG A 542 -12.51 -17.79 1.39
C ARG A 542 -13.11 -18.04 -0.01
N LEU A 543 -13.54 -19.27 -0.28
CA LEU A 543 -14.20 -19.63 -1.54
C LEU A 543 -15.52 -18.88 -1.71
N GLY A 544 -16.31 -18.72 -0.65
CA GLY A 544 -17.55 -17.93 -0.71
C GLY A 544 -17.30 -16.46 -1.03
N LYS A 545 -16.24 -15.87 -0.47
CA LYS A 545 -15.81 -14.48 -0.77
C LYS A 545 -15.39 -14.34 -2.24
N GLU A 546 -14.62 -15.30 -2.76
CA GLU A 546 -14.20 -15.31 -4.16
C GLU A 546 -15.41 -15.48 -5.11
N GLY A 547 -16.31 -16.41 -4.79
CA GLY A 547 -17.56 -16.60 -5.53
C GLY A 547 -18.46 -15.36 -5.54
N ALA A 548 -18.57 -14.63 -4.43
CA ALA A 548 -19.36 -13.39 -4.38
C ALA A 548 -18.77 -12.27 -5.26
N ILE A 549 -17.44 -12.17 -5.33
CA ILE A 549 -16.77 -11.21 -6.22
C ILE A 549 -16.97 -11.60 -7.68
N GLU A 550 -16.87 -12.89 -8.01
CA GLU A 550 -17.08 -13.37 -9.39
C GLU A 550 -18.54 -13.16 -9.82
N HIS A 551 -19.49 -13.51 -8.95
CA HIS A 551 -20.91 -13.24 -9.17
C HIS A 551 -21.17 -11.76 -9.45
N PHE A 552 -20.59 -10.86 -8.66
CA PHE A 552 -20.67 -9.42 -8.92
C PHE A 552 -19.93 -8.97 -10.18
N ARG A 553 -18.84 -9.62 -10.58
CA ARG A 553 -18.11 -9.26 -11.79
C ARG A 553 -18.88 -9.66 -13.04
N GLU A 554 -19.34 -10.91 -13.09
CA GLU A 554 -19.88 -11.54 -14.29
C GLU A 554 -21.36 -11.24 -14.52
N SER A 555 -22.23 -11.47 -13.53
CA SER A 555 -23.69 -11.40 -13.74
C SER A 555 -24.39 -10.33 -12.90
N ALA A 556 -24.13 -10.27 -11.59
CA ALA A 556 -24.86 -9.39 -10.70
C ALA A 556 -24.49 -7.93 -10.96
N ARG A 557 -25.51 -7.08 -10.96
CA ARG A 557 -25.34 -5.62 -11.07
C ARG A 557 -25.07 -4.99 -9.71
N LEU A 558 -25.52 -5.62 -8.62
CA LEU A 558 -25.46 -5.08 -7.28
C LEU A 558 -24.61 -5.97 -6.38
N MET A 559 -23.85 -5.35 -5.49
CA MET A 559 -23.13 -6.06 -4.44
C MET A 559 -23.38 -5.38 -3.10
N ILE A 560 -23.88 -6.11 -2.11
CA ILE A 560 -24.05 -5.58 -0.75
C ILE A 560 -22.88 -6.06 0.11
N CYS A 561 -22.14 -5.13 0.69
CA CYS A 561 -20.93 -5.38 1.48
C CYS A 561 -21.11 -4.94 2.94
N THR A 562 -20.75 -5.81 3.90
CA THR A 562 -20.50 -5.37 5.28
C THR A 562 -19.09 -4.82 5.45
N GLU A 563 -18.87 -4.01 6.50
CA GLU A 563 -17.58 -3.37 6.80
C GLU A 563 -16.43 -4.40 6.91
N SER A 564 -16.67 -5.48 7.67
CA SER A 564 -15.76 -6.63 7.88
C SER A 564 -15.53 -7.51 6.64
N GLY A 565 -16.30 -7.31 5.57
CA GLY A 565 -16.10 -8.03 4.33
C GLY A 565 -15.09 -7.36 3.39
N SER A 566 -14.99 -6.04 3.46
CA SER A 566 -14.34 -5.28 2.39
C SER A 566 -12.81 -5.30 2.39
N GLU A 567 -12.18 -5.89 3.41
CA GLU A 567 -10.73 -5.82 3.63
C GLU A 567 -9.92 -6.31 2.41
N GLY A 568 -9.34 -5.33 1.71
CA GLY A 568 -8.26 -5.50 0.75
C GLY A 568 -8.67 -6.01 -0.64
N ARG A 569 -9.95 -6.09 -0.99
CA ARG A 569 -10.38 -6.62 -2.31
C ARG A 569 -10.48 -5.55 -3.40
N ASN A 570 -10.24 -5.98 -4.64
CA ASN A 570 -10.25 -5.09 -5.80
C ASN A 570 -11.61 -5.07 -6.49
N LEU A 571 -12.33 -3.95 -6.38
CA LEU A 571 -13.63 -3.71 -7.01
C LEU A 571 -13.57 -2.62 -8.09
N GLN A 572 -12.39 -2.35 -8.67
CA GLN A 572 -12.21 -1.28 -9.68
C GLN A 572 -12.96 -1.52 -10.99
N PHE A 573 -13.47 -2.74 -11.22
CA PHE A 573 -14.38 -3.01 -12.33
C PHE A 573 -15.77 -2.36 -12.12
N ALA A 574 -16.08 -1.93 -10.91
CA ALA A 574 -17.20 -1.06 -10.59
C ALA A 574 -16.71 0.39 -10.36
N HIS A 575 -17.61 1.34 -10.56
CA HIS A 575 -17.35 2.78 -10.39
C HIS A 575 -18.51 3.51 -9.68
N GLY A 576 -19.57 2.80 -9.28
CA GLY A 576 -20.60 3.30 -8.40
C GLY A 576 -20.49 2.72 -7.00
N LEU A 577 -20.57 3.57 -5.98
CA LEU A 577 -20.63 3.19 -4.58
C LEU A 577 -21.84 3.86 -3.91
N CYS A 578 -22.60 3.11 -3.12
CA CYS A 578 -23.65 3.64 -2.27
C CYS A 578 -23.31 3.32 -0.81
N ASN A 579 -23.12 4.34 0.02
CA ASN A 579 -23.13 4.20 1.46
C ASN A 579 -24.58 4.25 1.93
N PHE A 580 -25.18 3.09 2.22
CA PHE A 580 -26.56 3.01 2.69
C PHE A 580 -26.71 3.55 4.12
N ASP A 581 -25.70 3.27 4.94
CA ASP A 581 -25.48 3.92 6.23
C ASP A 581 -24.04 4.46 6.31
N LEU A 582 -23.90 5.53 7.07
CA LEU A 582 -22.62 6.21 7.23
C LEU A 582 -22.00 5.90 8.59
N PRO A 583 -20.76 5.38 8.59
CA PRO A 583 -19.98 5.34 9.81
C PRO A 583 -19.64 6.77 10.23
N TRP A 584 -19.57 7.01 11.54
CA TRP A 584 -19.21 8.34 12.03
C TRP A 584 -17.72 8.63 11.82
N ASN A 585 -16.86 7.61 11.74
CA ASN A 585 -15.45 7.77 11.40
C ASN A 585 -15.26 8.01 9.89
N PRO A 586 -14.71 9.17 9.47
CA PRO A 586 -14.45 9.47 8.06
C PRO A 586 -13.49 8.47 7.40
N MET A 587 -12.57 7.87 8.18
CA MET A 587 -11.62 6.87 7.68
C MET A 587 -12.34 5.65 7.11
N LYS A 588 -13.41 5.20 7.74
CA LYS A 588 -14.19 4.07 7.25
C LYS A 588 -14.85 4.40 5.90
N ILE A 589 -15.30 5.64 5.71
CA ILE A 589 -15.88 6.09 4.43
C ILE A 589 -14.81 6.12 3.34
N GLU A 590 -13.64 6.70 3.63
CA GLU A 590 -12.53 6.76 2.68
C GLU A 590 -12.04 5.36 2.29
N GLN A 591 -11.99 4.42 3.24
CA GLN A 591 -11.64 3.02 2.97
C GLN A 591 -12.64 2.33 2.05
N ARG A 592 -13.94 2.63 2.16
CA ARG A 592 -14.99 2.14 1.25
C ARG A 592 -14.78 2.69 -0.15
N ILE A 593 -14.58 4.01 -0.28
CA ILE A 593 -14.32 4.69 -1.56
C ILE A 593 -13.05 4.14 -2.22
N GLY A 594 -11.99 3.92 -1.45
CA GLY A 594 -10.72 3.34 -1.90
C GLY A 594 -10.81 1.91 -2.44
N ARG A 595 -11.96 1.21 -2.30
CA ARG A 595 -12.19 -0.07 -2.98
C ARG A 595 -12.38 0.08 -4.49
N LEU A 596 -12.92 1.23 -4.91
CA LEU A 596 -13.19 1.59 -6.30
C LEU A 596 -12.23 2.68 -6.81
N SER A 597 -11.99 3.74 -6.02
CA SER A 597 -11.17 4.89 -6.40
C SER A 597 -9.72 4.72 -5.93
N ARG A 598 -8.91 4.04 -6.73
CA ARG A 598 -7.44 3.91 -6.53
C ARG A 598 -6.71 3.80 -7.87
N ILE A 599 -5.37 3.74 -7.83
CA ILE A 599 -4.53 3.59 -9.02
C ILE A 599 -4.99 2.39 -9.87
N GLY A 600 -5.20 2.63 -11.16
CA GLY A 600 -5.72 1.65 -12.12
C GLY A 600 -7.23 1.75 -12.39
N GLN A 601 -7.97 2.58 -11.65
CA GLN A 601 -9.34 2.94 -11.99
C GLN A 601 -9.34 3.81 -13.26
N LYS A 602 -10.23 3.50 -14.21
CA LYS A 602 -10.30 4.18 -15.52
C LYS A 602 -11.58 4.99 -15.70
N ARG A 603 -12.59 4.79 -14.85
CA ARG A 603 -13.87 5.51 -14.87
C ARG A 603 -13.99 6.39 -13.64
N ASP A 604 -14.58 7.56 -13.80
CA ASP A 604 -14.94 8.41 -12.67
C ASP A 604 -15.84 7.67 -11.68
N VAL A 605 -15.60 7.92 -10.39
CA VAL A 605 -16.24 7.19 -9.30
C VAL A 605 -17.38 8.02 -8.74
N TYR A 606 -18.57 7.44 -8.72
CA TYR A 606 -19.78 8.06 -8.17
C TYR A 606 -20.05 7.49 -6.78
N VAL A 607 -20.19 8.39 -5.80
CA VAL A 607 -20.40 8.05 -4.38
C VAL A 607 -21.76 8.60 -3.94
N PHE A 608 -22.72 7.72 -3.67
CA PHE A 608 -24.04 8.07 -3.18
C PHE A 608 -24.09 7.87 -1.66
N ASN A 609 -24.32 8.93 -0.88
CA ASN A 609 -24.33 8.86 0.58
C ASN A 609 -25.76 9.03 1.10
N PHE A 610 -26.32 7.97 1.69
CA PHE A 610 -27.70 7.99 2.19
C PHE A 610 -27.70 8.39 3.66
N VAL A 611 -28.49 9.41 3.99
CA VAL A 611 -28.66 9.87 5.38
C VAL A 611 -30.11 10.07 5.72
N ALA A 612 -30.50 9.67 6.92
CA ALA A 612 -31.80 10.02 7.46
C ALA A 612 -31.76 11.48 7.95
N ALA A 613 -32.69 12.31 7.47
CA ALA A 613 -32.74 13.72 7.81
C ALA A 613 -32.93 13.93 9.33
N GLY A 614 -32.20 14.89 9.91
CA GLY A 614 -32.29 15.23 11.34
C GLY A 614 -31.61 14.24 12.30
N THR A 615 -30.75 13.35 11.79
CA THR A 615 -30.00 12.39 12.60
C THR A 615 -28.54 12.82 12.82
N VAL A 616 -27.83 12.11 13.71
CA VAL A 616 -26.40 12.34 13.96
C VAL A 616 -25.56 12.13 12.69
N GLU A 617 -25.85 11.08 11.91
CA GLU A 617 -25.13 10.80 10.66
C GLU A 617 -25.29 11.92 9.62
N ALA A 618 -26.45 12.59 9.57
CA ALA A 618 -26.68 13.71 8.67
C ALA A 618 -25.82 14.93 9.06
N ALA A 619 -25.68 15.20 10.36
CA ALA A 619 -24.81 16.26 10.85
C ALA A 619 -23.32 15.96 10.59
N VAL A 620 -22.90 14.70 10.78
CA VAL A 620 -21.55 14.24 10.45
C VAL A 620 -21.28 14.42 8.96
N LEU A 621 -22.14 13.90 8.09
CA LEU A 621 -21.96 14.01 6.64
C LEU A 621 -21.89 15.47 6.18
N HIS A 622 -22.78 16.33 6.69
CA HIS A 622 -22.76 17.76 6.36
C HIS A 622 -21.41 18.40 6.69
N LEU A 623 -20.85 18.07 7.85
CA LEU A 623 -19.54 18.54 8.25
C LEU A 623 -18.41 17.98 7.34
N LEU A 624 -18.46 16.70 6.96
CA LEU A 624 -17.47 16.08 6.07
C LEU A 624 -17.54 16.64 4.64
N GLU A 625 -18.73 16.98 4.15
CA GLU A 625 -18.94 17.56 2.83
C GLU A 625 -18.60 19.05 2.82
N ALA A 626 -19.18 19.85 3.72
CA ALA A 626 -19.09 21.31 3.67
C ALA A 626 -17.77 21.88 4.21
N LYS A 627 -17.10 21.18 5.14
CA LYS A 627 -15.89 21.70 5.80
C LYS A 627 -14.63 20.97 5.35
N LEU A 628 -14.71 19.65 5.17
CA LEU A 628 -13.57 18.85 4.72
C LEU A 628 -13.50 18.68 3.21
N ASN A 629 -14.60 18.82 2.47
CA ASN A 629 -14.74 18.33 1.09
C ASN A 629 -14.19 16.90 0.96
N MET A 630 -14.54 16.03 1.91
CA MET A 630 -13.87 14.73 2.08
C MET A 630 -13.85 13.90 0.79
N PHE A 631 -14.91 13.99 -0.02
CA PHE A 631 -15.04 13.21 -1.26
C PHE A 631 -14.13 13.67 -2.40
N GLU A 632 -13.56 14.88 -2.33
CA GLU A 632 -12.56 15.38 -3.28
C GLU A 632 -11.13 15.01 -2.86
N LEU A 633 -10.94 14.65 -1.58
CA LEU A 633 -9.63 14.29 -1.03
C LEU A 633 -9.17 12.94 -1.56
N VAL A 634 -7.85 12.75 -1.58
CA VAL A 634 -7.18 11.52 -2.03
C VAL A 634 -6.99 10.57 -0.84
N ILE A 635 -6.88 9.27 -1.11
CA ILE A 635 -6.72 8.22 -0.08
C ILE A 635 -5.54 8.52 0.85
N GLY A 636 -5.84 8.88 2.10
CA GLY A 636 -4.86 9.13 3.17
C GLY A 636 -4.75 10.60 3.58
N GLU A 637 -5.24 11.54 2.76
CA GLU A 637 -5.23 12.97 3.12
C GLU A 637 -6.16 13.25 4.29
N VAL A 638 -7.27 12.52 4.36
CA VAL A 638 -8.24 12.65 5.44
C VAL A 638 -7.60 12.28 6.80
N ASP A 639 -6.77 11.24 6.86
CA ASP A 639 -6.10 10.81 8.10
C ASP A 639 -5.12 11.88 8.59
N MET A 640 -4.35 12.46 7.67
CA MET A 640 -3.44 13.58 7.95
C MET A 640 -4.16 14.81 8.51
N ILE A 641 -5.38 15.08 8.04
CA ILE A 641 -6.19 16.19 8.54
C ILE A 641 -6.75 15.87 9.92
N LEU A 642 -7.28 14.66 10.12
CA LEU A 642 -7.88 14.25 11.39
C LEU A 642 -6.83 14.14 12.51
N GLY A 643 -5.61 13.70 12.20
CA GLY A 643 -4.50 13.61 13.17
C GLY A 643 -4.14 14.94 13.84
N ASN A 644 -4.56 16.08 13.28
CA ASN A 644 -4.34 17.41 13.86
C ASN A 644 -5.43 17.86 14.86
N LEU A 645 -6.53 17.11 15.03
CA LEU A 645 -7.66 17.55 15.87
C LEU A 645 -7.54 17.20 17.35
N ASP A 646 -7.16 15.96 17.65
CA ASP A 646 -7.02 15.39 19.00
C ASP A 646 -6.33 14.01 18.93
N GLU A 647 -5.14 13.84 19.51
CA GLU A 647 -4.37 12.59 19.42
C GLU A 647 -4.90 11.46 20.34
N GLU A 648 -5.83 11.76 21.26
CA GLU A 648 -6.24 10.81 22.30
C GLU A 648 -7.61 10.16 22.09
N LYS A 649 -8.46 10.73 21.22
CA LYS A 649 -9.82 10.23 20.97
C LYS A 649 -10.07 9.94 19.50
N GLU A 650 -10.77 8.85 19.24
CA GLU A 650 -11.31 8.55 17.92
C GLU A 650 -12.39 9.56 17.54
N PHE A 651 -12.53 9.84 16.24
CA PHE A 651 -13.50 10.82 15.76
C PHE A 651 -14.96 10.47 16.14
N GLU A 652 -15.30 9.17 16.16
CA GLU A 652 -16.63 8.69 16.57
C GLU A 652 -16.94 9.06 18.02
N ASP A 653 -15.94 9.00 18.91
CA ASP A 653 -16.09 9.37 20.31
C ASP A 653 -16.28 10.87 20.49
N ILE A 654 -15.58 11.70 19.70
CA ILE A 654 -15.76 13.15 19.70
C ILE A 654 -17.19 13.50 19.30
N VAL A 655 -17.70 12.91 18.20
CA VAL A 655 -19.08 13.13 17.75
C VAL A 655 -20.09 12.65 18.80
N ALA A 656 -19.86 11.48 19.39
CA ALA A 656 -20.72 10.94 20.43
C ALA A 656 -20.77 11.85 21.67
N ASP A 657 -19.62 12.39 22.09
CA ASP A 657 -19.53 13.33 23.21
C ASP A 657 -20.29 14.63 22.93
N GLU A 658 -20.11 15.23 21.74
CA GLU A 658 -20.83 16.46 21.38
C GLU A 658 -22.34 16.24 21.28
N TRP A 659 -22.77 15.09 20.74
CA TRP A 659 -24.17 14.71 20.66
C TRP A 659 -24.80 14.42 22.03
N ALA A 660 -24.06 13.72 22.90
CA ALA A 660 -24.51 13.42 24.25
C ALA A 660 -24.57 14.68 25.11
N ALA A 661 -23.65 15.63 24.94
CA ALA A 661 -23.62 16.88 25.69
C ALA A 661 -24.76 17.85 25.32
N ALA A 662 -25.25 17.82 24.08
CA ALA A 662 -26.27 18.76 23.58
C ALA A 662 -27.67 18.53 24.20
N ALA A 663 -28.31 19.60 24.67
CA ALA A 663 -29.67 19.55 25.22
C ALA A 663 -30.75 19.38 24.14
N ASN A 664 -30.53 19.94 22.95
CA ASN A 664 -31.46 19.93 21.83
C ASN A 664 -30.73 19.92 20.47
N ALA A 665 -31.50 19.86 19.38
CA ALA A 665 -30.97 19.79 18.02
C ALA A 665 -30.18 21.05 17.61
N ASP A 666 -30.60 22.24 18.04
CA ASP A 666 -29.94 23.50 17.70
C ASP A 666 -28.57 23.62 18.39
N GLU A 667 -28.49 23.25 19.66
CA GLU A 667 -27.22 23.19 20.39
C GLU A 667 -26.28 22.15 19.77
N PHE A 668 -26.80 20.99 19.38
CA PHE A 668 -26.01 19.98 18.69
C PHE A 668 -25.48 20.50 17.35
N ALA A 669 -26.30 21.18 16.55
CA ALA A 669 -25.87 21.81 15.30
C ALA A 669 -24.76 22.84 15.53
N ALA A 670 -24.88 23.68 16.57
CA ALA A 670 -23.84 24.65 16.92
C ALA A 670 -22.51 23.99 17.34
N ARG A 671 -22.58 22.89 18.12
CA ARG A 671 -21.39 22.08 18.50
C ARG A 671 -20.72 21.46 17.28
N MET A 672 -21.52 20.89 16.37
CA MET A 672 -21.01 20.33 15.12
C MET A 672 -20.38 21.40 14.22
N GLU A 673 -20.93 22.61 14.19
CA GLU A 673 -20.32 23.73 13.45
C GLU A 673 -18.96 24.14 14.04
N MET A 674 -18.81 24.16 15.37
CA MET A 674 -17.51 24.38 16.01
C MET A 674 -16.49 23.29 15.67
N LEU A 675 -16.89 22.02 15.70
CA LEU A 675 -16.06 20.89 15.26
C LEU A 675 -15.67 21.04 13.79
N GLY A 676 -16.61 21.44 12.93
CA GLY A 676 -16.40 21.71 11.52
C GLY A 676 -15.38 22.82 11.26
N ASN A 677 -15.39 23.88 12.06
CA ASN A 677 -14.40 24.97 11.95
C ASN A 677 -13.00 24.53 12.39
N ARG A 678 -12.89 23.68 13.42
CA ARG A 678 -11.61 23.05 13.80
C ARG A 678 -11.05 22.18 12.67
N LEU A 679 -11.92 21.40 12.01
CA LEU A 679 -11.54 20.58 10.85
C LEU A 679 -11.10 21.40 9.65
N LEU A 680 -11.82 22.49 9.35
CA LEU A 680 -11.44 23.39 8.27
C LEU A 680 -10.05 24.02 8.54
N ALA A 681 -9.79 24.44 9.78
CA ALA A 681 -8.47 24.94 10.18
C ALA A 681 -7.37 23.86 10.01
N ALA A 682 -7.64 22.62 10.43
CA ALA A 682 -6.73 21.49 10.24
C ALA A 682 -6.47 21.19 8.75
N LYS A 683 -7.51 21.25 7.90
CA LYS A 683 -7.40 21.08 6.45
C LYS A 683 -6.55 22.19 5.81
N VAL A 684 -6.78 23.45 6.17
CA VAL A 684 -5.99 24.57 5.66
C VAL A 684 -4.52 24.43 6.07
N ALA A 685 -4.26 24.06 7.32
CA ALA A 685 -2.90 23.81 7.81
C ALA A 685 -2.22 22.68 7.02
N TYR A 686 -2.93 21.59 6.74
CA TYR A 686 -2.42 20.48 5.93
C TYR A 686 -2.02 20.90 4.51
N PHE A 687 -2.87 21.65 3.79
CA PHE A 687 -2.53 22.10 2.42
C PHE A 687 -1.41 23.14 2.40
N GLN A 688 -1.36 24.04 3.39
CA GLN A 688 -0.24 24.96 3.55
C GLN A 688 1.07 24.20 3.76
N GLN A 689 1.05 23.17 4.59
CA GLN A 689 2.18 22.27 4.83
C GLN A 689 2.61 21.56 3.54
N CYS A 690 1.68 21.01 2.75
CA CYS A 690 2.01 20.37 1.49
C CYS A 690 2.71 21.34 0.51
N SER A 691 2.25 22.59 0.44
CA SER A 691 2.88 23.64 -0.38
C SER A 691 4.29 24.01 0.11
N GLN A 692 4.52 23.99 1.42
CA GLN A 692 5.85 24.24 2.00
C GLN A 692 6.80 23.06 1.73
N ASP A 693 6.33 21.83 1.92
CA ASP A 693 7.08 20.60 1.58
C ASP A 693 7.44 20.59 0.09
N GLU A 694 6.56 21.09 -0.78
CA GLU A 694 6.85 21.22 -2.20
C GLU A 694 8.03 22.16 -2.48
N LYS A 695 8.06 23.33 -1.83
CA LYS A 695 9.16 24.28 -1.93
C LYS A 695 10.46 23.72 -1.36
N LEU A 696 10.37 22.95 -0.29
CA LEU A 696 11.53 22.40 0.42
C LEU A 696 12.16 21.22 -0.32
N PHE A 697 11.36 20.29 -0.84
CA PHE A 697 11.86 19.01 -1.34
C PHE A 697 11.86 18.88 -2.87
N GLY A 698 10.97 19.57 -3.58
CA GLY A 698 10.92 19.45 -5.05
C GLY A 698 10.76 17.99 -5.53
N ASN A 699 11.33 17.70 -6.71
CA ASN A 699 11.49 16.34 -7.25
C ASN A 699 12.90 15.77 -6.98
N ARG A 700 13.68 16.39 -6.09
CA ARG A 700 15.13 16.11 -5.92
C ARG A 700 15.43 14.75 -5.29
N PHE A 701 14.42 14.07 -4.74
CA PHE A 701 14.55 12.78 -4.05
C PHE A 701 13.79 11.65 -4.74
N ALA A 702 13.32 11.87 -5.98
CA ALA A 702 12.81 10.78 -6.79
C ALA A 702 13.99 9.87 -7.17
N PRO A 703 13.85 8.53 -7.12
CA PRO A 703 14.88 7.61 -7.59
C PRO A 703 15.27 7.94 -9.05
N GLU A 704 16.57 7.97 -9.33
CA GLU A 704 17.08 8.14 -10.70
C GLU A 704 16.64 6.96 -11.59
N GLY A 705 16.39 7.25 -12.87
CA GLY A 705 15.96 6.29 -13.90
C GLY A 705 17.08 5.35 -14.31
#